data_AF-A0AAN9YTI7-F1
#
_entry.id   AF-A0AAN9YTI7-F1
#
_cell.length_a   1.000
_cell.length_b   1.000
_cell.length_c   1.000
_cell.angle_alpha   90.00
_cell.angle_beta   90.00
_cell.angle_gamma   90.00
#
_symmetry.space_group_name_H-M   'P 1'
#
loop_
_entity.id
_entity.type
_entity.pdbx_description
1 polymer ?
#
loop_
_entity_poly.entity_id
_entity_poly.type
_entity_poly.pdbx_seq_one_letter_code
_entity_poly.pdbx_strand_id
1 'polypeptide(L)'
;MSDPRQLDGDGLEGDVSQINSWRSIVTLVVFVVTTDLFLLAILAIGREEVHDGTIGANNISPIDIMAFFLTLAYIAISIDASGLVRFLAYKVLQKGGKVGHRLFFYLYAFFFCLGSFIGNDPIILSGTAFLAYMTRVSSNIVHPRAWIHSQFAVANIASAILVSSNPTNLVLAGAFSIRFIDYTANMIVPVVITAIVLFPFLLYFIFADARLIPVEIMMHELSDAQKAKPAVNPNIPHARGELEEEEDAPGAGGDQAKSLPLEEIMNPFLDKGGAAFGGVIMAATLITVLALNASSQTGSEHPVFWVTLPAAFVMFVWDLGFGWLHRHETREIARKGREEIRKAREERAIREEEEEKERREQIGPEDGQDGASGPSRFPATRSSVPSTQERPPTPTVFVSEPSSGLAPDEKAQALDNATSRTTSEDASPSNKVLSNDRIESPDGAYKLSPINPNAPLPSSADGTPRGGVNEKKPKEDLELQALSPLSTTSGKQPQKENLASLAAKAYSWSQETFPTATVVVTHLPFALIPFALSMFVLVQALVTKGWVQVFAYGWDHWVTKTGTVGSIGGMGFLSVILCNFAGTNIGTTILLSRVIQAWAAIRDSGHVPISDRTFWGTVYSMALGVNYGAFSTAFSASLAGLLWRDILFRKHIRVSSLEFARVNLPIIAIAMTIGSAVLIGEIYIMRHEGAYSL
;
A
#
# COMPACT_ATOMS: atom_id res chain seq x y z
N MET A 1 -5.77 -45.20 12.30
CA MET A 1 -4.46 -44.73 12.80
C MET A 1 -4.12 -43.51 11.95
N SER A 2 -4.17 -42.32 12.53
CA SER A 2 -4.43 -41.08 11.79
C SER A 2 -3.21 -40.15 11.79
N ASP A 3 -2.87 -39.54 10.65
CA ASP A 3 -1.73 -38.63 10.51
C ASP A 3 -2.16 -37.17 10.81
N PRO A 4 -1.64 -36.51 11.87
CA PRO A 4 -2.15 -35.23 12.35
C PRO A 4 -1.43 -34.03 11.70
N ARG A 5 -1.57 -33.82 10.39
CA ARG A 5 -0.91 -32.71 9.66
C ARG A 5 -1.74 -32.02 8.58
N GLN A 6 -3.06 -31.92 8.73
CA GLN A 6 -3.93 -31.32 7.70
C GLN A 6 -5.08 -30.46 8.26
N LEU A 7 -4.84 -29.79 9.39
CA LEU A 7 -5.68 -28.73 9.95
C LEU A 7 -4.73 -27.59 10.38
N ASP A 8 -5.13 -26.33 10.12
CA ASP A 8 -4.37 -25.05 10.26
C ASP A 8 -3.86 -24.40 8.94
N GLY A 9 -4.58 -24.56 7.82
CA GLY A 9 -4.31 -23.84 6.56
C GLY A 9 -5.14 -22.57 6.36
N ASP A 10 -6.45 -22.74 6.23
CA ASP A 10 -7.27 -21.83 5.39
C ASP A 10 -7.75 -20.56 6.11
N GLY A 11 -7.56 -20.48 7.44
CA GLY A 11 -7.80 -19.26 8.22
C GLY A 11 -6.77 -18.14 7.98
N LEU A 12 -5.66 -18.42 7.27
CA LEU A 12 -4.52 -17.50 7.14
C LEU A 12 -4.47 -16.72 5.83
N GLU A 13 -5.03 -17.21 4.71
CA GLU A 13 -4.83 -16.54 3.40
C GLU A 13 -5.41 -15.12 3.34
N GLY A 14 -6.57 -14.88 3.96
CA GLY A 14 -7.17 -13.55 4.06
C GLY A 14 -6.30 -12.55 4.82
N ASP A 15 -5.75 -12.98 5.97
CA ASP A 15 -4.88 -12.17 6.83
C ASP A 15 -3.52 -11.92 6.17
N VAL A 16 -2.92 -12.97 5.58
CA VAL A 16 -1.69 -12.90 4.75
C VAL A 16 -1.82 -11.86 3.64
N SER A 17 -3.02 -11.64 3.09
CA SER A 17 -3.25 -10.61 2.07
C SER A 17 -3.17 -9.17 2.61
N GLN A 18 -3.76 -8.88 3.79
CA GLN A 18 -3.62 -7.58 4.45
C GLN A 18 -2.18 -7.35 4.90
N ILE A 19 -1.55 -8.41 5.43
CA ILE A 19 -0.13 -8.42 5.81
C ILE A 19 0.76 -8.07 4.60
N ASN A 20 0.52 -8.63 3.41
CA ASN A 20 1.32 -8.34 2.21
C ASN A 20 1.13 -6.92 1.65
N SER A 21 -0.08 -6.36 1.79
CA SER A 21 -0.36 -4.94 1.53
C SER A 21 0.43 -4.04 2.49
N TRP A 22 0.21 -4.18 3.80
CA TRP A 22 0.90 -3.39 4.82
C TRP A 22 2.42 -3.54 4.74
N ARG A 23 2.94 -4.74 4.48
CA ARG A 23 4.37 -4.98 4.23
C ARG A 23 4.95 -4.10 3.13
N SER A 24 4.20 -3.71 2.10
CA SER A 24 4.77 -2.87 1.03
C SER A 24 5.08 -1.45 1.51
N ILE A 25 4.14 -0.80 2.20
CA ILE A 25 4.36 0.55 2.75
C ILE A 25 5.29 0.47 3.96
N VAL A 26 5.08 -0.47 4.88
CA VAL A 26 5.91 -0.62 6.09
C VAL A 26 7.34 -1.03 5.74
N THR A 27 7.59 -1.90 4.76
CA THR A 27 8.97 -2.20 4.33
C THR A 27 9.64 -0.98 3.72
N LEU A 28 8.93 -0.12 2.97
CA LEU A 28 9.52 1.13 2.47
C LEU A 28 9.90 2.07 3.65
N VAL A 29 8.99 2.27 4.61
CA VAL A 29 9.23 3.06 5.82
C VAL A 29 10.40 2.50 6.62
N VAL A 30 10.37 1.21 6.96
CA VAL A 30 11.39 0.52 7.76
C VAL A 30 12.74 0.50 7.05
N PHE A 31 12.79 0.32 5.73
CA PHE A 31 14.03 0.36 4.97
C PHE A 31 14.70 1.74 5.04
N VAL A 32 13.93 2.82 4.82
CA VAL A 32 14.44 4.20 4.89
C VAL A 32 14.88 4.55 6.32
N VAL A 33 14.05 4.29 7.33
CA VAL A 33 14.39 4.55 8.74
C VAL A 33 15.59 3.70 9.21
N THR A 34 15.70 2.45 8.78
CA THR A 34 16.86 1.60 9.11
C THR A 34 18.12 2.07 8.38
N THR A 35 17.99 2.69 7.21
CA THR A 35 19.13 3.31 6.51
C THR A 35 19.67 4.50 7.31
N ASP A 36 18.81 5.38 7.83
CA ASP A 36 19.24 6.47 8.74
C ASP A 36 19.90 5.93 10.00
N LEU A 37 19.30 4.94 10.66
CA LEU A 37 19.85 4.34 11.87
C LEU A 37 21.20 3.66 11.61
N PHE A 38 21.40 3.05 10.44
CA PHE A 38 22.69 2.51 10.01
C PHE A 38 23.71 3.62 9.74
N LEU A 39 23.33 4.68 9.02
CA LEU A 39 24.19 5.83 8.73
C LEU A 39 24.63 6.57 10.01
N LEU A 40 23.74 6.68 11.01
CA LEU A 40 24.05 7.15 12.36
C LEU A 40 25.03 6.22 13.08
N ALA A 41 24.79 4.90 13.03
CA ALA A 41 25.65 3.91 13.70
C ALA A 41 27.08 3.86 13.14
N ILE A 42 27.27 4.13 11.83
CA ILE A 42 28.60 4.26 11.21
C ILE A 42 29.16 5.69 11.24
N LEU A 43 28.48 6.64 11.91
CA LEU A 43 28.84 8.06 11.99
C LEU A 43 28.97 8.77 10.62
N ALA A 44 28.27 8.26 9.60
CA ALA A 44 28.18 8.90 8.29
C ALA A 44 27.25 10.12 8.30
N ILE A 45 26.27 10.15 9.21
CA ILE A 45 25.44 11.32 9.51
C ILE A 45 25.47 11.59 11.02
N GLY A 46 25.27 12.84 11.42
CA GLY A 46 25.35 13.29 12.80
C GLY A 46 24.08 13.99 13.28
N ARG A 47 24.22 14.74 14.38
CA ARG A 47 23.13 15.51 14.99
C ARG A 47 22.60 16.62 14.06
N GLU A 48 23.46 17.19 13.23
CA GLU A 48 23.13 18.29 12.32
C GLU A 48 22.19 17.80 11.21
N GLU A 49 22.54 16.72 10.50
CA GLU A 49 21.65 16.14 9.48
C GLU A 49 20.29 15.68 10.05
N VAL A 50 20.27 15.11 11.26
CA VAL A 50 19.02 14.73 11.94
C VAL A 50 18.20 15.94 12.38
N HIS A 51 18.83 16.99 12.88
CA HIS A 51 18.16 18.23 13.29
C HIS A 51 17.51 18.92 12.09
N ASP A 52 18.29 19.18 11.04
CA ASP A 52 17.85 19.91 9.86
C ASP A 52 16.86 19.10 9.02
N GLY A 53 16.98 17.77 9.03
CA GLY A 53 16.04 16.85 8.39
C GLY A 53 14.74 16.62 9.17
N THR A 54 14.62 17.10 10.42
CA THR A 54 13.39 16.97 11.22
C THR A 54 12.75 18.30 11.57
N ILE A 55 13.51 19.24 12.15
CA ILE A 55 13.03 20.57 12.53
C ILE A 55 13.05 21.51 11.32
N GLY A 56 14.18 21.58 10.61
CA GLY A 56 14.26 22.28 9.32
C GLY A 56 15.52 23.08 9.07
N ALA A 57 15.78 23.36 7.79
CA ALA A 57 16.86 24.21 7.30
C ALA A 57 16.55 24.73 5.88
N ASN A 58 17.07 25.92 5.52
CA ASN A 58 16.91 26.55 4.20
C ASN A 58 15.45 26.69 3.75
N ASN A 59 14.63 27.34 4.59
CA ASN A 59 13.19 27.61 4.39
C ASN A 59 12.28 26.36 4.29
N ILE A 60 12.81 25.16 4.56
CA ILE A 60 12.01 23.93 4.63
C ILE A 60 11.92 23.47 6.09
N SER A 61 10.70 23.41 6.64
CA SER A 61 10.37 22.88 7.97
C SER A 61 9.59 21.56 7.83
N PRO A 62 10.24 20.39 7.94
CA PRO A 62 9.59 19.10 7.72
C PRO A 62 8.42 18.83 8.67
N ILE A 63 8.57 19.16 9.96
CA ILE A 63 7.51 19.00 10.97
C ILE A 63 6.27 19.84 10.62
N ASP A 64 6.43 21.10 10.20
CA ASP A 64 5.29 21.97 9.90
C ASP A 64 4.53 21.52 8.64
N ILE A 65 5.26 21.02 7.64
CA ILE A 65 4.70 20.45 6.41
C ILE A 65 3.93 19.16 6.72
N MET A 66 4.47 18.27 7.56
CA MET A 66 3.78 17.06 8.00
C MET A 66 2.55 17.39 8.86
N ALA A 67 2.65 18.36 9.78
CA ALA A 67 1.54 18.80 10.61
C ALA A 67 0.40 19.39 9.78
N PHE A 68 0.69 20.24 8.79
CA PHE A 68 -0.28 20.74 7.83
C PHE A 68 -0.94 19.59 7.06
N PHE A 69 -0.13 18.69 6.49
CA PHE A 69 -0.64 17.63 5.62
C PHE A 69 -1.57 16.67 6.37
N LEU A 70 -1.18 16.18 7.55
CA LEU A 70 -2.00 15.28 8.37
C LEU A 70 -3.32 15.91 8.80
N THR A 71 -3.30 17.19 9.16
CA THR A 71 -4.50 17.88 9.65
C THR A 71 -5.47 18.21 8.52
N LEU A 72 -4.96 18.62 7.35
CA LEU A 72 -5.80 18.75 6.16
C LEU A 72 -6.33 17.40 5.66
N ALA A 73 -5.50 16.36 5.69
CA ALA A 73 -5.89 14.99 5.34
C ALA A 73 -6.98 14.44 6.29
N TYR A 74 -6.96 14.78 7.59
CA TYR A 74 -8.05 14.43 8.51
C TYR A 74 -9.39 15.00 8.02
N ILE A 75 -9.43 16.29 7.66
CA ILE A 75 -10.65 16.95 7.17
C ILE A 75 -11.09 16.31 5.84
N ALA A 76 -10.16 16.08 4.91
CA ALA A 76 -10.43 15.49 3.60
C ALA A 76 -10.97 14.05 3.70
N ILE A 77 -10.37 13.21 4.56
CA ILE A 77 -10.79 11.81 4.77
C ILE A 77 -12.08 11.75 5.59
N SER A 78 -12.35 12.70 6.51
CA SER A 78 -13.65 12.75 7.20
C SER A 78 -14.81 13.11 6.26
N ILE A 79 -14.57 14.02 5.31
CA ILE A 79 -15.52 14.27 4.20
C ILE A 79 -15.74 13.01 3.36
N ASP A 80 -14.71 12.19 3.10
CA ASP A 80 -14.87 10.91 2.41
C ASP A 80 -15.65 9.88 3.23
N ALA A 81 -15.34 9.77 4.53
CA ALA A 81 -16.01 8.89 5.47
C ALA A 81 -17.50 9.22 5.62
N SER A 82 -17.91 10.48 5.49
CA SER A 82 -19.33 10.87 5.41
C SER A 82 -20.09 10.24 4.23
N GLY A 83 -19.38 9.71 3.24
CA GLY A 83 -19.94 9.11 2.02
C GLY A 83 -20.13 10.09 0.86
N LEU A 84 -19.81 11.38 1.04
CA LEU A 84 -20.05 12.44 0.05
C LEU A 84 -19.45 12.12 -1.33
N VAL A 85 -18.22 11.62 -1.40
CA VAL A 85 -17.55 11.29 -2.67
C VAL A 85 -18.28 10.17 -3.41
N ARG A 86 -18.72 9.12 -2.71
CA ARG A 86 -19.46 7.98 -3.27
C ARG A 86 -20.86 8.40 -3.74
N PHE A 87 -21.56 9.21 -2.95
CA PHE A 87 -22.86 9.78 -3.32
C PHE A 87 -22.76 10.69 -4.57
N LEU A 88 -21.73 11.54 -4.66
CA LEU A 88 -21.51 12.40 -5.82
C LEU A 88 -21.10 11.58 -7.05
N ALA A 89 -20.24 10.58 -6.91
CA ALA A 89 -19.88 9.66 -8.00
C ALA A 89 -21.11 8.90 -8.53
N TYR A 90 -22.02 8.47 -7.65
CA TYR A 90 -23.32 7.90 -8.05
C TYR A 90 -24.22 8.92 -8.77
N LYS A 91 -24.28 10.18 -8.32
CA LYS A 91 -25.02 11.23 -9.04
C LYS A 91 -24.45 11.52 -10.42
N VAL A 92 -23.13 11.42 -10.58
CA VAL A 92 -22.45 11.48 -11.88
C VAL A 92 -22.79 10.27 -12.74
N LEU A 93 -22.85 9.06 -12.17
CA LEU A 93 -23.31 7.84 -12.85
C LEU A 93 -24.75 7.96 -13.35
N GLN A 94 -25.69 8.39 -12.50
CA GLN A 94 -27.08 8.66 -12.87
C GLN A 94 -27.18 9.67 -14.02
N LYS A 95 -26.34 10.72 -14.02
CA LYS A 95 -26.32 11.74 -15.08
C LYS A 95 -25.65 11.28 -16.38
N GLY A 96 -24.65 10.41 -16.30
CA GLY A 96 -24.01 9.78 -17.47
C GLY A 96 -25.01 8.92 -18.25
N GLY A 97 -25.87 8.18 -17.54
CA GLY A 97 -26.85 7.28 -18.12
C GLY A 97 -26.18 6.16 -18.93
N LYS A 98 -26.90 5.58 -19.89
CA LYS A 98 -26.41 4.39 -20.61
C LYS A 98 -25.27 4.67 -21.62
N VAL A 99 -24.93 5.92 -21.96
CA VAL A 99 -23.88 6.23 -22.96
C VAL A 99 -22.48 6.19 -22.34
N GLY A 100 -21.67 5.17 -22.67
CA GLY A 100 -20.43 4.86 -21.97
C GLY A 100 -19.32 5.89 -22.15
N HIS A 101 -19.10 6.40 -23.36
CA HIS A 101 -18.14 7.49 -23.60
C HIS A 101 -18.51 8.78 -22.84
N ARG A 102 -19.82 9.06 -22.68
CA ARG A 102 -20.32 10.22 -21.93
C ARG A 102 -20.14 10.03 -20.42
N LEU A 103 -20.38 8.81 -19.91
CA LEU A 103 -20.10 8.48 -18.51
C LEU A 103 -18.60 8.58 -18.21
N PHE A 104 -17.75 8.06 -19.11
CA PHE A 104 -16.29 8.14 -18.98
C PHE A 104 -15.81 9.59 -18.90
N PHE A 105 -16.32 10.46 -19.79
CA PHE A 105 -16.08 11.91 -19.71
C PHE A 105 -16.56 12.53 -18.38
N TYR A 106 -17.79 12.24 -17.96
CA TYR A 106 -18.34 12.83 -16.73
C TYR A 106 -17.62 12.37 -15.46
N LEU A 107 -17.20 11.10 -15.37
CA LEU A 107 -16.40 10.61 -14.23
C LEU A 107 -14.97 11.16 -14.27
N TYR A 108 -14.33 11.26 -15.46
CA TYR A 108 -13.03 11.91 -15.61
C TYR A 108 -13.06 13.37 -15.15
N ALA A 109 -14.03 14.15 -15.62
CA ALA A 109 -14.21 15.55 -15.23
C ALA A 109 -14.57 15.69 -13.74
N PHE A 110 -15.39 14.80 -13.18
CA PHE A 110 -15.70 14.76 -11.75
C PHE A 110 -14.46 14.55 -10.90
N PHE A 111 -13.64 13.52 -11.19
CA PHE A 111 -12.42 13.26 -10.43
C PHE A 111 -11.36 14.37 -10.63
N PHE A 112 -11.27 14.98 -11.81
CA PHE A 112 -10.44 16.18 -12.01
C PHE A 112 -10.86 17.32 -11.08
N CYS A 113 -12.13 17.77 -11.18
CA CYS A 113 -12.61 18.89 -10.39
C CYS A 113 -12.55 18.63 -8.88
N LEU A 114 -12.85 17.41 -8.43
CA LEU A 114 -12.77 17.05 -7.01
C LEU A 114 -11.32 17.07 -6.51
N GLY A 115 -10.37 16.57 -7.32
CA GLY A 115 -8.95 16.50 -6.97
C GLY A 115 -8.26 17.85 -6.92
N SER A 116 -8.74 18.82 -7.72
CA SER A 116 -8.28 20.21 -7.67
C SER A 116 -8.44 20.84 -6.28
N PHE A 117 -9.52 20.50 -5.55
CA PHE A 117 -9.86 21.16 -4.28
C PHE A 117 -9.61 20.32 -3.02
N ILE A 118 -9.89 19.01 -3.07
CA ILE A 118 -9.81 18.12 -1.90
C ILE A 118 -8.46 17.38 -1.83
N GLY A 119 -7.72 17.32 -2.94
CA GLY A 119 -6.52 16.49 -3.09
C GLY A 119 -6.84 15.11 -3.66
N ASN A 120 -5.79 14.31 -3.87
CA ASN A 120 -5.89 12.98 -4.49
C ASN A 120 -6.38 11.89 -3.51
N ASP A 121 -6.05 11.96 -2.22
CA ASP A 121 -6.25 10.84 -1.28
C ASP A 121 -7.71 10.32 -1.18
N PRO A 122 -8.76 11.13 -0.93
CA PRO A 122 -10.16 10.67 -0.97
C PRO A 122 -10.59 10.06 -2.32
N ILE A 123 -10.03 10.54 -3.42
CA ILE A 123 -10.33 10.03 -4.76
C ILE A 123 -9.67 8.68 -4.99
N ILE A 124 -8.48 8.46 -4.45
CA ILE A 124 -7.84 7.15 -4.47
C ILE A 124 -8.54 6.18 -3.52
N LEU A 125 -9.02 6.64 -2.35
CA LEU A 125 -9.81 5.82 -1.41
C LEU A 125 -11.17 5.41 -2.00
N SER A 126 -12.14 6.33 -2.05
CA SER A 126 -13.51 6.01 -2.47
C SER A 126 -13.69 5.92 -3.98
N GLY A 127 -12.95 6.71 -4.78
CA GLY A 127 -13.10 6.70 -6.24
C GLY A 127 -12.61 5.40 -6.89
N THR A 128 -11.47 4.86 -6.44
CA THR A 128 -10.94 3.56 -6.91
C THR A 128 -11.91 2.43 -6.59
N ALA A 129 -12.43 2.38 -5.35
CA ALA A 129 -13.40 1.37 -4.91
C ALA A 129 -14.72 1.46 -5.69
N PHE A 130 -15.27 2.67 -5.85
CA PHE A 130 -16.48 2.91 -6.64
C PHE A 130 -16.34 2.43 -8.09
N LEU A 131 -15.21 2.71 -8.76
CA LEU A 131 -14.95 2.26 -10.13
C LEU A 131 -14.73 0.75 -10.23
N ALA A 132 -14.03 0.14 -9.27
CA ALA A 132 -13.85 -1.31 -9.20
C ALA A 132 -15.20 -2.04 -9.14
N TYR A 133 -16.13 -1.57 -8.31
CA TYR A 133 -17.48 -2.11 -8.26
C TYR A 133 -18.30 -1.80 -9.52
N MET A 134 -18.30 -0.56 -10.01
CA MET A 134 -19.11 -0.15 -11.17
C MET A 134 -18.77 -0.98 -12.41
N THR A 135 -17.48 -1.24 -12.61
CA THR A 135 -16.99 -2.07 -13.71
C THR A 135 -17.24 -3.57 -13.51
N ARG A 136 -17.20 -4.11 -12.27
CA ARG A 136 -17.59 -5.52 -11.97
C ARG A 136 -19.08 -5.78 -12.23
N VAL A 137 -19.92 -4.75 -12.11
CA VAL A 137 -21.39 -4.81 -12.28
C VAL A 137 -21.84 -4.60 -13.72
N SER A 138 -21.05 -3.88 -14.54
CA SER A 138 -21.38 -3.65 -15.95
C SER A 138 -21.14 -4.91 -16.79
N SER A 139 -22.22 -5.51 -17.29
CA SER A 139 -22.21 -6.79 -18.01
C SER A 139 -21.33 -6.82 -19.27
N ASN A 140 -20.96 -5.66 -19.81
CA ASN A 140 -20.19 -5.51 -21.04
C ASN A 140 -18.84 -4.76 -20.89
N ILE A 141 -18.35 -4.53 -19.66
CA ILE A 141 -16.98 -4.05 -19.42
C ILE A 141 -16.11 -5.26 -19.09
N VAL A 142 -15.20 -5.63 -19.99
CA VAL A 142 -14.38 -6.85 -19.84
C VAL A 142 -13.23 -6.65 -18.84
N HIS A 143 -12.75 -5.41 -18.67
CA HIS A 143 -11.69 -5.11 -17.70
C HIS A 143 -11.75 -3.66 -17.18
N PRO A 144 -11.62 -3.41 -15.87
CA PRO A 144 -11.60 -2.06 -15.27
C PRO A 144 -10.51 -1.08 -15.77
N ARG A 145 -9.52 -1.53 -16.57
CA ARG A 145 -8.26 -0.81 -16.83
C ARG A 145 -8.45 0.66 -17.19
N ALA A 146 -9.28 0.94 -18.19
CA ALA A 146 -9.46 2.30 -18.69
C ALA A 146 -9.98 3.27 -17.62
N TRP A 147 -11.00 2.86 -16.87
CA TRP A 147 -11.66 3.65 -15.84
C TRP A 147 -10.69 3.98 -14.71
N ILE A 148 -10.04 2.94 -14.16
CA ILE A 148 -9.27 3.07 -12.93
C ILE A 148 -7.89 3.70 -13.18
N HIS A 149 -7.21 3.38 -14.28
CA HIS A 149 -5.97 4.09 -14.63
C HIS A 149 -6.22 5.56 -14.98
N SER A 150 -7.35 5.89 -15.64
CA SER A 150 -7.69 7.29 -15.94
C SER A 150 -8.04 8.09 -14.69
N GLN A 151 -8.74 7.48 -13.71
CA GLN A 151 -9.00 8.10 -12.40
C GLN A 151 -7.71 8.32 -11.61
N PHE A 152 -6.81 7.33 -11.60
CA PHE A 152 -5.51 7.45 -10.91
C PHE A 152 -4.62 8.53 -11.53
N ALA A 153 -4.55 8.60 -12.87
CA ALA A 153 -3.82 9.65 -13.57
C ALA A 153 -4.46 11.03 -13.31
N VAL A 154 -5.78 11.18 -13.50
CA VAL A 154 -6.42 12.51 -13.40
C VAL A 154 -6.43 13.07 -11.97
N ALA A 155 -6.50 12.22 -10.94
CA ALA A 155 -6.41 12.65 -9.54
C ALA A 155 -5.03 13.24 -9.21
N ASN A 156 -3.96 12.61 -9.68
CA ASN A 156 -2.58 13.07 -9.49
C ASN A 156 -2.19 14.21 -10.44
N ILE A 157 -2.86 14.36 -11.60
CA ILE A 157 -2.77 15.56 -12.43
C ILE A 157 -3.42 16.74 -11.70
N ALA A 158 -4.65 16.56 -11.19
CA ALA A 158 -5.43 17.62 -10.55
C ALA A 158 -4.82 18.13 -9.23
N SER A 159 -4.15 17.26 -8.46
CA SER A 159 -3.50 17.66 -7.20
C SER A 159 -2.30 18.60 -7.38
N ALA A 160 -1.83 18.82 -8.61
CA ALA A 160 -0.81 19.80 -8.95
C ALA A 160 -1.29 21.27 -8.96
N ILE A 161 -2.61 21.53 -8.83
CA ILE A 161 -3.16 22.90 -8.93
C ILE A 161 -2.93 23.71 -7.65
N LEU A 162 -3.28 23.15 -6.48
CA LEU A 162 -3.16 23.85 -5.19
C LEU A 162 -1.98 23.32 -4.39
N VAL A 163 -1.30 24.23 -3.68
CA VAL A 163 -0.24 23.85 -2.71
C VAL A 163 -0.77 22.90 -1.64
N SER A 164 -2.03 23.08 -1.22
CA SER A 164 -2.68 22.24 -0.22
C SER A 164 -2.99 20.81 -0.66
N SER A 165 -3.08 20.54 -1.97
CA SER A 165 -3.64 19.28 -2.49
C SER A 165 -2.65 18.11 -2.58
N ASN A 166 -1.35 18.34 -2.32
CA ASN A 166 -0.31 17.30 -2.33
C ASN A 166 0.87 17.74 -1.44
N PRO A 167 1.41 16.89 -0.53
CA PRO A 167 2.55 17.26 0.32
C PRO A 167 3.81 17.63 -0.47
N THR A 168 3.98 17.13 -1.71
CA THR A 168 5.07 17.58 -2.60
C THR A 168 5.00 19.08 -2.89
N ASN A 169 3.80 19.63 -3.08
CA ASN A 169 3.62 21.05 -3.40
C ASN A 169 3.99 21.93 -2.19
N LEU A 170 3.74 21.48 -0.95
CA LEU A 170 4.20 22.18 0.25
C LEU A 170 5.72 22.22 0.38
N VAL A 171 6.40 21.10 0.14
CA VAL A 171 7.89 21.06 0.16
C VAL A 171 8.46 22.04 -0.85
N LEU A 172 7.90 22.06 -2.07
CA LEU A 172 8.32 22.96 -3.14
C LEU A 172 8.01 24.43 -2.81
N ALA A 173 6.80 24.74 -2.34
CA ALA A 173 6.40 26.09 -1.97
C ALA A 173 7.25 26.67 -0.83
N GLY A 174 7.57 25.86 0.19
CA GLY A 174 8.49 26.27 1.26
C GLY A 174 9.93 26.48 0.76
N ALA A 175 10.46 25.54 -0.03
CA ALA A 175 11.83 25.57 -0.53
C ALA A 175 12.17 26.81 -1.39
N PHE A 176 11.18 27.44 -2.03
CA PHE A 176 11.35 28.66 -2.82
C PHE A 176 10.47 29.82 -2.33
N SER A 177 9.96 29.76 -1.08
CA SER A 177 9.09 30.77 -0.45
C SER A 177 7.92 31.26 -1.33
N ILE A 178 7.33 30.36 -2.12
CA ILE A 178 6.27 30.70 -3.09
C ILE A 178 4.93 30.89 -2.36
N ARG A 179 4.30 32.05 -2.55
CA ARG A 179 2.91 32.25 -2.11
C ARG A 179 1.98 31.29 -2.85
N PHE A 180 1.03 30.70 -2.13
CA PHE A 180 0.14 29.65 -2.63
C PHE A 180 -0.71 30.15 -3.81
N ILE A 181 -1.05 31.45 -3.84
CA ILE A 181 -1.75 32.09 -4.95
C ILE A 181 -0.89 32.17 -6.21
N ASP A 182 0.41 32.50 -6.09
CA ASP A 182 1.33 32.56 -7.23
C ASP A 182 1.62 31.17 -7.78
N TYR A 183 1.84 30.19 -6.90
CA TYR A 183 1.95 28.78 -7.28
C TYR A 183 0.71 28.35 -8.08
N THR A 184 -0.49 28.57 -7.53
CA THR A 184 -1.75 28.20 -8.19
C THR A 184 -1.88 28.89 -9.55
N ALA A 185 -1.52 30.17 -9.66
CA ALA A 185 -1.62 30.94 -10.90
C ALA A 185 -0.70 30.40 -12.01
N ASN A 186 0.54 29.99 -11.70
CA ASN A 186 1.51 29.46 -12.68
C ASN A 186 1.33 27.93 -12.93
N MET A 187 0.43 27.27 -12.19
CA MET A 187 0.18 25.81 -12.29
C MET A 187 -1.19 25.45 -12.88
N ILE A 188 -2.21 26.29 -12.67
CA ILE A 188 -3.58 25.96 -13.09
C ILE A 188 -3.72 25.80 -14.62
N VAL A 189 -3.04 26.63 -15.41
CA VAL A 189 -3.12 26.61 -16.88
C VAL A 189 -2.47 25.34 -17.48
N PRO A 190 -1.21 24.98 -17.21
CA PRO A 190 -0.62 23.75 -17.74
C PRO A 190 -1.34 22.49 -17.26
N VAL A 191 -1.87 22.49 -16.03
CA VAL A 191 -2.61 21.33 -15.49
C VAL A 191 -3.99 21.17 -16.13
N VAL A 192 -4.77 22.24 -16.25
CA VAL A 192 -6.10 22.20 -16.88
C VAL A 192 -5.99 21.85 -18.36
N ILE A 193 -5.04 22.44 -19.10
CA ILE A 193 -4.85 22.11 -20.53
C ILE A 193 -4.35 20.67 -20.68
N THR A 194 -3.47 20.18 -19.79
CA THR A 194 -3.07 18.76 -19.80
C THR A 194 -4.27 17.84 -19.61
N ALA A 195 -5.16 18.09 -18.63
CA ALA A 195 -6.35 17.25 -18.43
C ALA A 195 -7.31 17.27 -19.63
N ILE A 196 -7.54 18.45 -20.23
CA ILE A 196 -8.41 18.61 -21.40
C ILE A 196 -7.85 17.84 -22.62
N VAL A 197 -6.54 17.95 -22.88
CA VAL A 197 -5.90 17.36 -24.07
C VAL A 197 -5.58 15.87 -23.85
N LEU A 198 -5.30 15.43 -22.62
CA LEU A 198 -5.08 14.01 -22.30
C LEU A 198 -6.36 13.17 -22.46
N PHE A 199 -7.54 13.74 -22.17
CA PHE A 199 -8.81 13.01 -22.26
C PHE A 199 -9.07 12.32 -23.63
N PRO A 200 -8.96 12.98 -24.81
CA PRO A 200 -9.10 12.31 -26.10
C PRO A 200 -7.99 11.29 -26.39
N PHE A 201 -6.77 11.45 -25.84
CA PHE A 201 -5.73 10.41 -25.94
C PHE A 201 -6.09 9.16 -25.13
N LEU A 202 -6.60 9.34 -23.92
CA LEU A 202 -7.12 8.22 -23.11
C LEU A 202 -8.25 7.49 -23.84
N LEU A 203 -9.24 8.22 -24.36
CA LEU A 203 -10.44 7.65 -24.97
C LEU A 203 -10.19 7.01 -26.35
N TYR A 204 -9.45 7.68 -27.25
CA TYR A 204 -9.36 7.29 -28.67
C TYR A 204 -8.03 6.65 -29.09
N PHE A 205 -7.01 6.63 -28.20
CA PHE A 205 -5.70 6.05 -28.54
C PHE A 205 -5.24 5.00 -27.52
N ILE A 206 -5.32 5.28 -26.22
CA ILE A 206 -4.82 4.37 -25.16
C ILE A 206 -5.86 3.31 -24.80
N PHE A 207 -7.14 3.70 -24.67
CA PHE A 207 -8.25 2.82 -24.31
C PHE A 207 -9.32 2.73 -25.42
N ALA A 208 -8.89 2.82 -26.69
CA ALA A 208 -9.73 2.75 -27.88
C ALA A 208 -10.48 1.42 -28.08
N ASP A 209 -10.20 0.40 -27.27
CA ASP A 209 -10.90 -0.88 -27.28
C ASP A 209 -12.27 -0.75 -26.63
N ALA A 210 -13.34 -0.96 -27.41
CA ALA A 210 -14.72 -0.91 -26.95
C ALA A 210 -15.06 -1.91 -25.83
N ARG A 211 -14.21 -2.91 -25.57
CA ARG A 211 -14.32 -3.84 -24.42
C ARG A 211 -13.89 -3.21 -23.09
N LEU A 212 -13.21 -2.07 -23.13
CA LEU A 212 -12.80 -1.27 -21.98
C LEU A 212 -13.76 -0.09 -21.74
N ILE A 213 -14.13 0.62 -22.82
CA ILE A 213 -15.08 1.74 -22.80
C ILE A 213 -16.17 1.48 -23.87
N PRO A 214 -17.24 0.74 -23.55
CA PRO A 214 -18.28 0.45 -24.53
C PRO A 214 -19.09 1.70 -24.89
N VAL A 215 -19.77 1.66 -26.04
CA VAL A 215 -20.62 2.77 -26.52
C VAL A 215 -21.87 2.93 -25.66
N GLU A 216 -22.50 1.81 -25.30
CA GLU A 216 -23.57 1.72 -24.30
C GLU A 216 -23.09 0.88 -23.11
N ILE A 217 -23.42 1.27 -21.88
CA ILE A 217 -23.11 0.55 -20.64
C ILE A 217 -24.36 -0.16 -20.14
N MET A 218 -24.26 -1.49 -20.05
CA MET A 218 -25.34 -2.35 -19.59
C MET A 218 -25.09 -2.76 -18.14
N MET A 219 -25.42 -1.84 -17.22
CA MET A 219 -25.55 -2.16 -15.80
C MET A 219 -26.67 -3.19 -15.62
N HIS A 220 -26.46 -4.18 -14.76
CA HIS A 220 -27.57 -4.97 -14.21
C HIS A 220 -28.46 -4.03 -13.38
N GLU A 221 -29.79 -4.21 -13.41
CA GLU A 221 -30.74 -3.38 -12.65
C GLU A 221 -31.31 -4.19 -11.48
N LEU A 222 -31.24 -3.66 -10.25
CA LEU A 222 -31.78 -4.32 -9.05
C LEU A 222 -33.29 -4.50 -9.11
N SER A 223 -33.81 -5.50 -8.39
CA SER A 223 -35.24 -5.54 -8.06
C SER A 223 -35.65 -4.33 -7.23
N ASP A 224 -36.90 -3.86 -7.34
CA ASP A 224 -37.35 -2.67 -6.61
C ASP A 224 -37.34 -2.87 -5.08
N ALA A 225 -37.41 -4.12 -4.60
CA ALA A 225 -37.20 -4.47 -3.19
C ALA A 225 -35.76 -4.20 -2.72
N GLN A 226 -34.75 -4.50 -3.54
CA GLN A 226 -33.35 -4.16 -3.23
C GLN A 226 -33.11 -2.65 -3.33
N LYS A 227 -33.71 -1.97 -4.33
CA LYS A 227 -33.67 -0.49 -4.44
C LYS A 227 -34.30 0.23 -3.23
N ALA A 228 -35.22 -0.43 -2.51
CA ALA A 228 -35.96 0.13 -1.37
C ALA A 228 -35.33 -0.13 0.01
N LYS A 229 -34.21 -0.88 0.10
CA LYS A 229 -33.47 -1.05 1.36
C LYS A 229 -32.91 0.29 1.88
N PRO A 230 -32.67 0.45 3.20
CA PRO A 230 -31.97 1.61 3.74
C PRO A 230 -30.47 1.57 3.38
N ALA A 231 -29.86 2.74 3.21
CA ALA A 231 -28.42 2.85 2.96
C ALA A 231 -27.61 2.56 4.23
N VAL A 232 -26.79 1.52 4.22
CA VAL A 232 -25.96 1.08 5.35
C VAL A 232 -24.64 1.85 5.39
N ASN A 233 -24.24 2.34 6.56
CA ASN A 233 -22.96 3.03 6.74
C ASN A 233 -21.78 2.04 6.66
N PRO A 234 -20.91 2.11 5.62
CA PRO A 234 -19.82 1.16 5.43
C PRO A 234 -18.64 1.39 6.39
N ASN A 235 -18.67 2.43 7.22
CA ASN A 235 -17.68 2.69 8.26
C ASN A 235 -17.93 1.86 9.53
N ILE A 236 -19.12 1.25 9.67
CA ILE A 236 -19.49 0.42 10.81
C ILE A 236 -19.01 -1.02 10.56
N PRO A 237 -18.26 -1.65 11.49
CA PRO A 237 -17.76 -3.01 11.29
C PRO A 237 -18.91 -4.02 11.24
N HIS A 238 -18.83 -4.98 10.32
CA HIS A 238 -19.82 -6.03 10.10
C HIS A 238 -21.21 -5.57 9.64
N ALA A 239 -21.39 -4.29 9.31
CA ALA A 239 -22.70 -3.75 8.96
C ALA A 239 -23.33 -4.38 7.70
N ARG A 240 -22.56 -5.13 6.88
CA ARG A 240 -23.05 -5.83 5.69
C ARG A 240 -23.60 -7.24 5.99
N GLY A 241 -23.41 -7.78 7.19
CA GLY A 241 -23.97 -9.09 7.59
C GLY A 241 -23.53 -10.23 6.68
N GLU A 242 -24.45 -11.11 6.31
CA GLU A 242 -24.21 -12.27 5.43
C GLU A 242 -23.50 -11.87 4.11
N LEU A 243 -23.78 -10.66 3.60
CA LEU A 243 -23.25 -10.12 2.34
C LEU A 243 -21.73 -9.82 2.40
N GLU A 244 -21.20 -9.51 3.58
CA GLU A 244 -19.76 -9.32 3.82
C GLU A 244 -18.98 -10.61 3.54
N GLU A 245 -19.59 -11.75 3.85
CA GLU A 245 -19.00 -13.07 3.71
C GLU A 245 -19.34 -13.75 2.36
N GLU A 246 -20.25 -13.18 1.57
CA GLU A 246 -20.42 -13.56 0.16
C GLU A 246 -19.43 -12.82 -0.77
N GLU A 247 -18.94 -11.63 -0.40
CA GLU A 247 -17.83 -10.97 -1.12
C GLU A 247 -16.51 -11.76 -1.03
N ASP A 248 -16.15 -12.25 0.17
CA ASP A 248 -14.88 -12.95 0.44
C ASP A 248 -14.86 -14.43 -0.01
N ALA A 249 -15.99 -14.98 -0.49
CA ALA A 249 -16.12 -16.40 -0.78
C ALA A 249 -15.34 -16.85 -2.06
N PRO A 250 -14.49 -17.91 -1.98
CA PRO A 250 -13.72 -18.40 -3.11
C PRO A 250 -14.61 -19.14 -4.14
N GLY A 251 -15.23 -18.37 -5.03
CA GLY A 251 -16.18 -18.88 -6.03
C GLY A 251 -17.26 -17.89 -6.47
N ALA A 252 -17.29 -16.68 -5.91
CA ALA A 252 -18.29 -15.62 -6.14
C ALA A 252 -18.29 -15.00 -7.57
N GLY A 253 -18.50 -15.84 -8.59
CA GLY A 253 -18.59 -15.47 -10.01
C GLY A 253 -20.01 -15.51 -10.62
N GLY A 254 -21.01 -15.98 -9.86
CA GLY A 254 -22.41 -15.99 -10.28
C GLY A 254 -23.09 -14.62 -10.22
N ASP A 255 -24.33 -14.51 -10.70
CA ASP A 255 -25.04 -13.22 -10.78
C ASP A 255 -25.42 -12.63 -9.41
N GLN A 256 -25.62 -13.46 -8.38
CA GLN A 256 -25.76 -12.98 -6.99
C GLN A 256 -24.57 -12.11 -6.56
N ALA A 257 -23.34 -12.54 -6.87
CA ALA A 257 -22.10 -11.81 -6.56
C ALA A 257 -21.90 -10.51 -7.37
N LYS A 258 -22.76 -10.22 -8.36
CA LYS A 258 -22.86 -8.91 -9.03
C LYS A 258 -23.92 -8.03 -8.39
N SER A 259 -24.97 -8.62 -7.84
CA SER A 259 -26.07 -7.88 -7.18
C SER A 259 -25.62 -7.16 -5.91
N LEU A 260 -24.64 -7.70 -5.17
CA LEU A 260 -24.13 -7.11 -3.93
C LEU A 260 -23.36 -5.78 -4.16
N PRO A 261 -22.30 -5.70 -4.99
CA PRO A 261 -21.70 -4.43 -5.42
C PRO A 261 -22.68 -3.41 -6.01
N LEU A 262 -23.71 -3.89 -6.71
CA LEU A 262 -24.72 -3.04 -7.34
C LEU A 262 -25.62 -2.36 -6.29
N GLU A 263 -25.94 -3.05 -5.19
CA GLU A 263 -26.71 -2.47 -4.07
C GLU A 263 -25.94 -1.33 -3.38
N GLU A 264 -24.63 -1.50 -3.15
CA GLU A 264 -23.75 -0.45 -2.61
C GLU A 264 -23.65 0.78 -3.54
N ILE A 265 -23.64 0.58 -4.86
CA ILE A 265 -23.62 1.68 -5.85
C ILE A 265 -24.97 2.39 -5.97
N MET A 266 -26.08 1.63 -5.98
CA MET A 266 -27.42 2.22 -6.19
C MET A 266 -27.96 2.94 -4.95
N ASN A 267 -27.44 2.62 -3.76
CA ASN A 267 -27.90 3.16 -2.49
C ASN A 267 -26.73 3.64 -1.60
N PRO A 268 -25.90 4.60 -2.07
CA PRO A 268 -24.71 5.02 -1.36
C PRO A 268 -25.07 5.78 -0.08
N PHE A 269 -24.52 5.35 1.05
CA PHE A 269 -24.63 6.04 2.32
C PHE A 269 -24.12 7.49 2.22
N LEU A 270 -24.82 8.40 2.88
CA LEU A 270 -24.46 9.81 3.01
C LEU A 270 -24.91 10.35 4.38
N ASP A 271 -23.97 10.57 5.28
CA ASP A 271 -24.18 11.47 6.40
C ASP A 271 -24.17 12.92 5.90
N LYS A 272 -25.37 13.48 5.72
CA LYS A 272 -25.57 14.87 5.30
C LYS A 272 -25.06 15.88 6.35
N GLY A 273 -24.99 15.49 7.62
CA GLY A 273 -24.49 16.33 8.71
C GLY A 273 -22.98 16.50 8.62
N GLY A 274 -22.23 15.41 8.74
CA GLY A 274 -20.78 15.39 8.57
C GLY A 274 -20.31 15.89 7.20
N ALA A 275 -21.02 15.55 6.11
CA ALA A 275 -20.69 16.05 4.77
C ALA A 275 -20.81 17.58 4.67
N ALA A 276 -21.88 18.18 5.22
CA ALA A 276 -22.07 19.62 5.21
C ALA A 276 -21.10 20.33 6.17
N PHE A 277 -20.92 19.80 7.39
CA PHE A 277 -20.01 20.36 8.39
C PHE A 277 -18.56 20.32 7.92
N GLY A 278 -18.08 19.14 7.49
CA GLY A 278 -16.74 18.97 6.92
C GLY A 278 -16.51 19.81 5.67
N GLY A 279 -17.50 19.91 4.78
CA GLY A 279 -17.44 20.79 3.60
C GLY A 279 -17.26 22.27 3.95
N VAL A 280 -17.98 22.77 4.97
CA VAL A 280 -17.82 24.14 5.48
C VAL A 280 -16.47 24.34 6.17
N ILE A 281 -16.03 23.39 7.00
CA ILE A 281 -14.71 23.42 7.65
C ILE A 281 -13.59 23.44 6.62
N MET A 282 -13.64 22.58 5.59
CA MET A 282 -12.66 22.56 4.50
C MET A 282 -12.63 23.87 3.72
N ALA A 283 -13.79 24.39 3.31
CA ALA A 283 -13.87 25.66 2.59
C ALA A 283 -13.30 26.83 3.42
N ALA A 284 -13.69 26.95 4.69
CA ALA A 284 -13.17 27.95 5.60
C ALA A 284 -11.66 27.81 5.83
N THR A 285 -11.16 26.57 5.96
CA THR A 285 -9.74 26.27 6.13
C THR A 285 -8.93 26.69 4.90
N LEU A 286 -9.32 26.24 3.70
CA LEU A 286 -8.60 26.58 2.45
C LEU A 286 -8.63 28.07 2.15
N ILE A 287 -9.78 28.75 2.35
CA ILE A 287 -9.89 30.21 2.18
C ILE A 287 -8.99 30.93 3.19
N THR A 288 -8.97 30.50 4.45
CA THR A 288 -8.14 31.14 5.50
C THR A 288 -6.65 30.89 5.27
N VAL A 289 -6.25 29.69 4.83
CA VAL A 289 -4.87 29.36 4.41
C VAL A 289 -4.42 30.25 3.25
N LEU A 290 -5.23 30.35 2.19
CA LEU A 290 -4.93 31.19 1.03
C LEU A 290 -4.87 32.68 1.39
N ALA A 291 -5.81 33.16 2.20
CA ALA A 291 -5.85 34.55 2.63
C ALA A 291 -4.67 34.92 3.53
N LEU A 292 -4.35 34.10 4.54
CA LEU A 292 -3.22 34.35 5.43
C LEU A 292 -1.90 34.32 4.66
N ASN A 293 -1.64 33.28 3.86
CA ASN A 293 -0.42 33.17 3.07
C ASN A 293 -0.26 34.25 1.98
N ALA A 294 -1.37 34.79 1.44
CA ALA A 294 -1.32 35.95 0.56
C ALA A 294 -1.11 37.28 1.31
N SER A 295 -1.46 37.35 2.60
CA SER A 295 -1.37 38.57 3.44
C SER A 295 -0.09 38.67 4.27
N SER A 296 0.59 37.54 4.54
CA SER A 296 1.82 37.50 5.33
C SER A 296 2.95 38.23 4.62
N GLN A 297 3.36 39.37 5.17
CA GLN A 297 4.55 40.09 4.72
C GLN A 297 5.82 39.39 5.24
N THR A 298 6.92 39.56 4.51
CA THR A 298 8.24 38.97 4.77
C THR A 298 8.78 39.40 6.14
N GLY A 299 8.55 38.57 7.17
CA GLY A 299 8.98 38.83 8.55
C GLY A 299 8.18 38.10 9.63
N SER A 300 6.94 37.66 9.37
CA SER A 300 6.14 36.89 10.34
C SER A 300 5.35 35.75 9.67
N GLU A 301 6.08 34.77 9.15
CA GLU A 301 5.48 33.53 8.63
C GLU A 301 4.96 32.67 9.80
N HIS A 302 3.67 32.76 10.08
CA HIS A 302 3.00 31.78 10.94
C HIS A 302 2.94 30.44 10.20
N PRO A 303 3.41 29.32 10.78
CA PRO A 303 3.36 28.01 10.13
C PRO A 303 1.94 27.66 9.70
N VAL A 304 1.76 27.29 8.44
CA VAL A 304 0.42 27.18 7.81
C VAL A 304 -0.50 26.19 8.53
N PHE A 305 0.07 25.21 9.24
CA PHE A 305 -0.69 24.28 10.08
C PHE A 305 -1.48 24.94 11.22
N TRP A 306 -1.17 26.19 11.59
CA TRP A 306 -1.93 26.96 12.59
C TRP A 306 -3.40 27.18 12.19
N VAL A 307 -3.73 27.06 10.90
CA VAL A 307 -5.11 27.08 10.40
C VAL A 307 -5.72 25.68 10.36
N THR A 308 -4.99 24.70 9.82
CA THR A 308 -5.51 23.34 9.58
C THR A 308 -5.62 22.53 10.88
N LEU A 309 -4.74 22.74 11.86
CA LEU A 309 -4.76 22.00 13.13
C LEU A 309 -6.00 22.32 13.99
N PRO A 310 -6.38 23.59 14.24
CA PRO A 310 -7.64 23.90 14.91
C PRO A 310 -8.86 23.40 14.13
N ALA A 311 -8.86 23.52 12.80
CA ALA A 311 -9.95 23.03 11.95
C ALA A 311 -10.11 21.51 12.02
N ALA A 312 -9.00 20.76 11.97
CA ALA A 312 -8.98 19.31 12.12
C ALA A 312 -9.39 18.87 13.54
N PHE A 313 -8.99 19.62 14.58
CA PHE A 313 -9.44 19.36 15.95
C PHE A 313 -10.94 19.59 16.11
N VAL A 314 -11.50 20.65 15.51
CA VAL A 314 -12.95 20.89 15.47
C VAL A 314 -13.69 19.76 14.72
N MET A 315 -13.14 19.28 13.60
CA MET A 315 -13.69 18.13 12.88
C MET A 315 -13.63 16.84 13.72
N PHE A 316 -12.51 16.58 14.40
CA PHE A 316 -12.33 15.42 15.27
C PHE A 316 -13.29 15.44 16.47
N VAL A 317 -13.52 16.61 17.09
CA VAL A 317 -14.51 16.77 18.16
C VAL A 317 -15.94 16.57 17.63
N TRP A 318 -16.24 17.01 16.40
CA TRP A 318 -17.51 16.70 15.73
C TRP A 318 -17.67 15.20 15.48
N ASP A 319 -16.69 14.53 14.90
CA ASP A 319 -16.76 13.10 14.57
C ASP A 319 -16.89 12.22 15.82
N LEU A 320 -16.20 12.57 16.91
CA LEU A 320 -16.38 11.94 18.22
C LEU A 320 -17.78 12.24 18.81
N GLY A 321 -18.25 13.47 18.74
CA GLY A 321 -19.56 13.87 19.26
C GLY A 321 -20.71 13.19 18.51
N PHE A 322 -20.65 13.16 17.19
CA PHE A 322 -21.61 12.51 16.32
C PHE A 322 -21.65 10.99 16.54
N GLY A 323 -20.47 10.35 16.61
CA GLY A 323 -20.36 8.93 16.98
C GLY A 323 -20.95 8.66 18.37
N TRP A 324 -20.60 9.47 19.37
CA TRP A 324 -21.13 9.32 20.73
C TRP A 324 -22.65 9.42 20.80
N LEU A 325 -23.28 10.33 20.03
CA LEU A 325 -24.73 10.45 19.98
C LEU A 325 -25.41 9.20 19.40
N HIS A 326 -24.89 8.67 18.29
CA HIS A 326 -25.49 7.53 17.57
C HIS A 326 -24.97 6.15 18.04
N ARG A 327 -24.06 6.11 19.03
CA ARG A 327 -23.34 4.90 19.51
C ARG A 327 -24.19 3.66 19.81
N HIS A 328 -25.47 3.81 20.10
CA HIS A 328 -26.37 2.68 20.37
C HIS A 328 -26.87 2.04 19.08
N GLU A 329 -27.24 2.86 18.09
CA GLU A 329 -27.64 2.42 16.75
C GLU A 329 -26.47 1.76 16.02
N THR A 330 -25.27 2.37 16.05
CA THR A 330 -24.08 1.84 15.39
C THR A 330 -23.63 0.49 15.98
N ARG A 331 -23.71 0.34 17.31
CA ARG A 331 -23.45 -0.95 18.00
C ARG A 331 -24.52 -1.99 17.73
N GLU A 332 -25.80 -1.60 17.58
CA GLU A 332 -26.86 -2.54 17.24
C GLU A 332 -26.69 -3.09 15.82
N ILE A 333 -26.35 -2.24 14.85
CA ILE A 333 -26.01 -2.63 13.48
C ILE A 333 -24.81 -3.58 13.48
N ALA A 334 -23.71 -3.21 14.15
CA ALA A 334 -22.51 -4.05 14.22
C ALA A 334 -22.76 -5.40 14.93
N ARG A 335 -23.67 -5.45 15.92
CA ARG A 335 -24.06 -6.72 16.58
C ARG A 335 -24.89 -7.59 15.65
N LYS A 336 -25.94 -7.05 15.01
CA LYS A 336 -26.81 -7.78 14.06
C LYS A 336 -26.00 -8.40 12.94
N GLY A 337 -25.13 -7.61 12.32
CA GLY A 337 -24.24 -8.09 11.27
C GLY A 337 -23.29 -9.22 11.69
N ARG A 338 -22.80 -9.22 12.94
CA ARG A 338 -22.04 -10.37 13.48
C ARG A 338 -22.89 -11.60 13.74
N GLU A 339 -24.13 -11.43 14.16
CA GLU A 339 -25.09 -12.53 14.35
C GLU A 339 -25.47 -13.16 13.01
N GLU A 340 -25.63 -12.33 11.96
CA GLU A 340 -25.82 -12.71 10.56
C GLU A 340 -24.59 -13.45 9.97
N ILE A 341 -23.38 -12.89 10.05
CA ILE A 341 -22.15 -13.58 9.60
C ILE A 341 -21.96 -14.92 10.32
N ARG A 342 -22.23 -14.99 11.63
CA ARG A 342 -22.12 -16.26 12.36
C ARG A 342 -23.13 -17.29 11.85
N LYS A 343 -24.37 -16.89 11.60
CA LYS A 343 -25.41 -17.75 11.04
C LYS A 343 -25.06 -18.22 9.62
N ALA A 344 -24.54 -17.35 8.76
CA ALA A 344 -24.07 -17.71 7.42
C ALA A 344 -22.89 -18.70 7.43
N ARG A 345 -22.01 -18.62 8.43
CA ARG A 345 -20.94 -19.62 8.70
C ARG A 345 -21.50 -20.96 9.15
N GLU A 346 -22.43 -20.93 10.11
CA GLU A 346 -23.09 -22.12 10.65
C GLU A 346 -23.86 -22.85 9.53
N GLU A 347 -24.58 -22.13 8.66
CA GLU A 347 -25.27 -22.70 7.50
C GLU A 347 -24.32 -23.20 6.40
N ARG A 348 -23.20 -22.52 6.12
CA ARG A 348 -22.19 -23.01 5.16
C ARG A 348 -21.54 -24.30 5.64
N ALA A 349 -21.10 -24.36 6.89
CA ALA A 349 -20.48 -25.54 7.47
C ALA A 349 -21.44 -26.75 7.45
N ILE A 350 -22.73 -26.54 7.70
CA ILE A 350 -23.76 -27.60 7.59
C ILE A 350 -23.87 -28.10 6.15
N ARG A 351 -23.94 -27.21 5.14
CA ARG A 351 -23.99 -27.62 3.72
C ARG A 351 -22.73 -28.33 3.26
N GLU A 352 -21.55 -27.88 3.68
CA GLU A 352 -20.27 -28.53 3.39
C GLU A 352 -20.20 -29.93 4.04
N GLU A 353 -20.69 -30.08 5.27
CA GLU A 353 -20.84 -31.39 5.92
C GLU A 353 -21.85 -32.30 5.21
N GLU A 354 -22.96 -31.76 4.69
CA GLU A 354 -23.96 -32.51 3.92
C GLU A 354 -23.41 -32.95 2.55
N GLU A 355 -22.77 -32.04 1.81
CA GLU A 355 -22.06 -32.38 0.57
C GLU A 355 -20.93 -33.39 0.78
N GLU A 356 -20.21 -33.34 1.91
CA GLU A 356 -19.19 -34.36 2.20
C GLU A 356 -19.80 -35.72 2.55
N LYS A 357 -20.95 -35.74 3.24
CA LYS A 357 -21.70 -36.98 3.52
C LYS A 357 -22.23 -37.59 2.21
N GLU A 358 -22.90 -36.82 1.35
CA GLU A 358 -23.35 -37.32 0.04
C GLU A 358 -22.19 -37.82 -0.83
N ARG A 359 -21.05 -37.11 -0.84
CA ARG A 359 -19.84 -37.51 -1.58
C ARG A 359 -19.20 -38.78 -1.02
N ARG A 360 -19.26 -39.00 0.30
CA ARG A 360 -18.84 -40.25 0.96
C ARG A 360 -19.82 -41.40 0.72
N GLU A 361 -21.12 -41.14 0.62
CA GLU A 361 -22.12 -42.16 0.29
C GLU A 361 -22.10 -42.58 -1.18
N GLN A 362 -21.72 -41.68 -2.10
CA GLN A 362 -21.48 -42.00 -3.51
C GLN A 362 -20.19 -42.80 -3.74
N ILE A 363 -19.23 -42.75 -2.82
CA ILE A 363 -18.03 -43.61 -2.80
C ILE A 363 -18.33 -44.80 -1.88
N GLY A 364 -19.10 -45.77 -2.39
CA GLY A 364 -19.54 -46.94 -1.64
C GLY A 364 -18.37 -47.75 -1.02
N PRO A 365 -18.61 -48.46 0.08
CA PRO A 365 -17.55 -49.11 0.86
C PRO A 365 -16.87 -50.23 0.07
N GLU A 366 -15.54 -50.26 0.09
CA GLU A 366 -14.79 -51.49 -0.22
C GLU A 366 -14.98 -52.48 0.93
N ASP A 367 -15.68 -53.59 0.66
CA ASP A 367 -15.94 -54.65 1.64
C ASP A 367 -14.63 -55.32 2.10
N GLY A 368 -14.31 -55.15 3.39
CA GLY A 368 -13.27 -55.91 4.05
C GLY A 368 -13.72 -57.35 4.32
N GLN A 369 -13.30 -58.31 3.49
CA GLN A 369 -13.52 -59.74 3.73
C GLN A 369 -12.19 -60.53 3.80
N ASP A 370 -11.88 -60.98 5.01
CA ASP A 370 -10.82 -61.97 5.26
C ASP A 370 -11.24 -63.38 4.81
N GLY A 371 -10.26 -64.17 4.37
CA GLY A 371 -10.25 -65.60 4.76
C GLY A 371 -10.75 -66.67 3.78
N ALA A 372 -9.87 -67.04 2.84
CA ALA A 372 -9.55 -68.43 2.47
C ALA A 372 -10.42 -69.25 1.48
N SER A 373 -9.73 -70.25 0.90
CA SER A 373 -10.17 -71.33 0.01
C SER A 373 -10.47 -71.02 -1.47
N GLY A 374 -9.85 -71.81 -2.36
CA GLY A 374 -10.18 -71.97 -3.78
C GLY A 374 -10.35 -73.47 -4.10
N PRO A 375 -10.11 -73.97 -5.34
CA PRO A 375 -9.61 -73.27 -6.53
C PRO A 375 -10.38 -73.54 -7.86
N SER A 376 -9.99 -72.78 -8.90
CA SER A 376 -9.95 -73.10 -10.34
C SER A 376 -11.17 -73.72 -11.09
N ARG A 377 -11.58 -73.02 -12.17
CA ARG A 377 -11.71 -73.60 -13.54
C ARG A 377 -11.97 -72.56 -14.64
N PHE A 378 -11.08 -72.52 -15.64
CA PHE A 378 -11.40 -72.10 -17.02
C PHE A 378 -11.74 -73.35 -17.85
N PRO A 379 -12.50 -73.22 -18.95
CA PRO A 379 -11.84 -73.22 -20.27
C PRO A 379 -12.40 -72.17 -21.25
N ALA A 380 -11.78 -72.02 -22.42
CA ALA A 380 -11.99 -70.91 -23.37
C ALA A 380 -12.64 -71.32 -24.70
N THR A 381 -13.20 -70.35 -25.46
CA THR A 381 -13.55 -70.55 -26.88
C THR A 381 -13.34 -69.31 -27.77
N ARG A 382 -12.26 -69.35 -28.58
CA ARG A 382 -12.05 -68.79 -29.94
C ARG A 382 -12.77 -67.50 -30.43
N SER A 383 -12.02 -66.40 -30.35
CA SER A 383 -11.49 -65.61 -31.50
C SER A 383 -12.35 -65.17 -32.70
N SER A 384 -12.33 -63.86 -32.95
CA SER A 384 -12.02 -63.28 -34.29
C SER A 384 -11.10 -62.05 -34.16
N VAL A 385 -10.39 -61.71 -35.24
CA VAL A 385 -9.26 -60.76 -35.39
C VAL A 385 -9.69 -59.64 -36.37
N PRO A 386 -9.08 -58.42 -36.49
CA PRO A 386 -7.77 -57.91 -36.03
C PRO A 386 -7.87 -56.71 -35.04
N SER A 387 -6.85 -56.18 -34.35
CA SER A 387 -5.44 -55.82 -34.67
C SER A 387 -5.29 -54.68 -35.71
N THR A 388 -4.30 -53.80 -35.68
CA THR A 388 -3.16 -53.56 -34.75
C THR A 388 -3.13 -52.01 -34.48
N GLN A 389 -2.15 -51.22 -34.00
CA GLN A 389 -0.74 -51.30 -33.60
C GLN A 389 -0.43 -50.00 -32.79
N GLU A 390 0.38 -49.93 -31.72
CA GLU A 390 1.00 -50.96 -30.86
C GLU A 390 1.09 -50.46 -29.38
N ARG A 391 2.19 -50.69 -28.64
CA ARG A 391 2.39 -50.23 -27.24
C ARG A 391 3.87 -49.79 -26.95
N PRO A 392 4.51 -49.99 -25.76
CA PRO A 392 4.91 -48.91 -24.84
C PRO A 392 6.42 -49.06 -24.45
N PRO A 393 6.92 -48.93 -23.20
CA PRO A 393 6.57 -48.09 -22.03
C PRO A 393 7.78 -47.29 -21.46
N THR A 394 7.57 -46.52 -20.38
CA THR A 394 8.61 -46.18 -19.37
C THR A 394 8.98 -47.42 -18.52
N PRO A 395 10.19 -47.56 -17.94
CA PRO A 395 10.70 -46.63 -16.90
C PRO A 395 12.24 -46.42 -16.81
N THR A 396 12.64 -45.50 -15.91
CA THR A 396 13.92 -45.37 -15.15
C THR A 396 15.20 -46.10 -15.59
N VAL A 397 16.34 -45.36 -15.70
CA VAL A 397 17.66 -45.83 -15.21
C VAL A 397 18.67 -44.67 -15.00
N PHE A 398 19.82 -45.00 -14.40
CA PHE A 398 20.92 -44.16 -13.89
C PHE A 398 21.69 -43.29 -14.90
N VAL A 399 22.45 -42.33 -14.34
CA VAL A 399 23.55 -41.56 -14.97
C VAL A 399 24.88 -42.35 -14.94
N SER A 400 25.65 -42.33 -16.03
CA SER A 400 27.13 -42.31 -16.07
C SER A 400 27.66 -42.09 -17.50
N GLU A 401 28.89 -41.58 -17.62
CA GLU A 401 29.61 -41.31 -18.89
C GLU A 401 30.13 -42.62 -19.57
N PRO A 402 30.70 -42.55 -20.79
CA PRO A 402 32.14 -42.31 -20.90
C PRO A 402 32.57 -41.43 -22.09
N SER A 403 33.89 -41.29 -22.26
CA SER A 403 34.57 -40.44 -23.25
C SER A 403 35.21 -41.23 -24.41
N SER A 404 36.15 -40.59 -25.13
CA SER A 404 37.02 -41.09 -26.23
C SER A 404 36.42 -41.18 -27.64
N GLY A 405 36.89 -40.27 -28.49
CA GLY A 405 36.52 -40.15 -29.90
C GLY A 405 37.52 -40.75 -30.89
N LEU A 406 37.38 -40.32 -32.15
CA LEU A 406 38.32 -40.50 -33.25
C LEU A 406 38.03 -39.44 -34.34
N ALA A 407 39.08 -38.96 -35.01
CA ALA A 407 39.02 -38.08 -36.18
C ALA A 407 39.41 -38.88 -37.46
N PRO A 408 39.44 -38.27 -38.67
CA PRO A 408 40.62 -37.48 -39.04
C PRO A 408 40.39 -36.30 -40.03
N ASP A 409 41.48 -35.58 -40.33
CA ASP A 409 41.79 -34.79 -41.56
C ASP A 409 40.97 -33.53 -41.94
N GLU A 410 41.56 -32.42 -42.45
CA GLU A 410 42.98 -32.07 -42.65
C GLU A 410 43.22 -30.54 -42.77
N LYS A 411 44.47 -30.07 -42.58
CA LYS A 411 45.12 -28.80 -43.05
C LYS A 411 44.39 -27.46 -42.79
N ALA A 412 44.82 -26.50 -41.95
CA ALA A 412 46.08 -26.14 -41.28
C ALA A 412 47.16 -25.37 -42.10
N GLN A 413 47.45 -24.12 -41.68
CA GLN A 413 48.77 -23.46 -41.44
C GLN A 413 48.52 -21.99 -40.95
N ALA A 414 49.08 -21.43 -39.86
CA ALA A 414 50.46 -21.32 -39.32
C ALA A 414 51.14 -19.98 -39.72
N LEU A 415 51.99 -19.29 -38.94
CA LEU A 415 52.45 -19.36 -37.51
C LEU A 415 52.64 -17.88 -37.02
N ASP A 416 53.36 -17.38 -35.98
CA ASP A 416 54.35 -17.74 -34.95
C ASP A 416 54.11 -16.79 -33.72
N ASN A 417 54.27 -17.14 -32.44
CA ASN A 417 55.47 -17.34 -31.57
C ASN A 417 56.26 -16.05 -31.17
N ALA A 418 56.91 -15.95 -29.99
CA ALA A 418 57.35 -17.00 -29.04
C ALA A 418 57.30 -16.60 -27.53
N THR A 419 57.55 -17.59 -26.65
CA THR A 419 57.47 -17.55 -25.16
C THR A 419 58.66 -18.30 -24.50
N SER A 420 58.98 -18.09 -23.21
CA SER A 420 59.71 -19.03 -22.30
C SER A 420 59.90 -18.43 -20.88
N ARG A 421 60.11 -19.12 -19.74
CA ARG A 421 60.26 -20.53 -19.25
C ARG A 421 59.80 -20.55 -17.74
N THR A 422 59.04 -21.50 -17.16
CA THR A 422 59.34 -22.88 -16.65
C THR A 422 60.51 -22.97 -15.65
N THR A 423 60.55 -23.79 -14.57
CA THR A 423 59.99 -25.13 -14.17
C THR A 423 59.57 -25.12 -12.66
N SER A 424 58.67 -25.92 -12.04
CA SER A 424 58.34 -27.38 -12.05
C SER A 424 59.43 -28.24 -11.35
N GLU A 425 59.20 -29.30 -10.53
CA GLU A 425 58.03 -30.15 -10.04
C GLU A 425 57.99 -30.26 -8.46
N ASP A 426 57.33 -31.12 -7.66
CA ASP A 426 56.46 -32.36 -7.75
C ASP A 426 55.52 -32.54 -6.48
N ALA A 427 54.85 -33.70 -6.27
CA ALA A 427 53.93 -34.08 -5.14
C ALA A 427 54.53 -35.14 -4.14
N SER A 428 53.90 -36.01 -3.32
CA SER A 428 52.52 -36.49 -2.94
C SER A 428 52.64 -37.39 -1.64
N PRO A 429 51.66 -38.19 -1.08
CA PRO A 429 50.18 -38.29 -1.23
C PRO A 429 49.32 -38.41 0.09
N SER A 430 47.98 -38.29 -0.04
CA SER A 430 46.87 -38.94 0.74
C SER A 430 46.51 -38.61 2.21
N ASN A 431 45.36 -37.93 2.42
CA ASN A 431 44.12 -38.29 3.20
C ASN A 431 44.19 -39.17 4.49
N LYS A 432 43.39 -38.99 5.57
CA LYS A 432 42.03 -38.40 5.73
C LYS A 432 41.61 -38.17 7.23
N VAL A 433 40.64 -37.27 7.50
CA VAL A 433 39.56 -37.31 8.55
C VAL A 433 39.77 -36.90 10.05
N LEU A 434 38.85 -36.01 10.52
CA LEU A 434 38.29 -35.66 11.88
C LEU A 434 39.07 -35.06 13.08
N SER A 435 38.73 -33.79 13.39
CA SER A 435 38.24 -33.19 14.67
C SER A 435 38.95 -33.32 16.04
N ASN A 436 39.15 -32.16 16.69
CA ASN A 436 39.46 -31.88 18.11
C ASN A 436 40.77 -32.52 18.66
N ASP A 437 41.56 -31.89 19.54
CA ASP A 437 41.23 -30.98 20.66
C ASP A 437 42.47 -30.11 21.06
N ARG A 438 42.33 -29.21 22.06
CA ARG A 438 43.32 -28.69 23.07
C ARG A 438 44.83 -28.45 22.70
N ILE A 439 45.41 -27.24 22.92
CA ILE A 439 46.05 -26.73 24.18
C ILE A 439 47.32 -27.56 24.56
N GLU A 440 48.53 -27.02 24.81
CA GLU A 440 48.91 -25.92 25.73
C GLU A 440 50.29 -25.22 25.45
N SER A 441 50.71 -24.35 26.38
CA SER A 441 51.91 -23.49 26.47
C SER A 441 53.25 -24.19 26.76
N PRO A 442 54.34 -23.40 26.94
CA PRO A 442 55.17 -23.48 28.16
C PRO A 442 55.25 -22.11 28.90
N ASP A 443 55.65 -21.98 30.19
CA ASP A 443 56.00 -22.98 31.22
C ASP A 443 55.92 -22.38 32.66
N GLY A 444 55.94 -23.23 33.70
CA GLY A 444 56.09 -22.88 35.14
C GLY A 444 54.77 -22.66 35.93
N ALA A 445 54.20 -23.64 36.67
CA ALA A 445 54.61 -24.25 37.96
C ALA A 445 54.39 -23.33 39.20
N TYR A 446 53.87 -23.74 40.39
CA TYR A 446 53.90 -25.05 41.10
C TYR A 446 52.55 -25.39 41.83
N LYS A 447 52.54 -26.22 42.91
CA LYS A 447 51.44 -27.14 43.37
C LYS A 447 51.24 -27.14 44.94
N LEU A 448 50.20 -27.64 45.65
CA LEU A 448 48.91 -28.37 45.39
C LEU A 448 48.00 -28.46 46.67
N SER A 449 46.65 -28.44 46.54
CA SER A 449 45.61 -29.13 47.40
C SER A 449 45.45 -28.82 48.93
N PRO A 450 44.45 -29.37 49.71
CA PRO A 450 43.24 -30.21 49.42
C PRO A 450 41.87 -29.64 50.00
N ILE A 451 40.88 -30.49 50.39
CA ILE A 451 39.40 -30.22 50.46
C ILE A 451 38.70 -30.81 51.74
N ASN A 452 37.51 -30.26 52.13
CA ASN A 452 36.39 -30.82 52.98
C ASN A 452 36.50 -30.82 54.53
N PRO A 453 35.42 -31.05 55.35
CA PRO A 453 33.94 -31.06 55.10
C PRO A 453 33.02 -30.43 56.23
N ASN A 454 31.67 -30.58 56.08
CA ASN A 454 30.57 -30.64 57.10
C ASN A 454 29.83 -29.37 57.63
N ALA A 455 28.59 -29.59 58.10
CA ALA A 455 27.61 -28.67 58.76
C ALA A 455 27.08 -29.29 60.10
N PRO A 456 26.28 -28.64 61.00
CA PRO A 456 24.83 -28.36 60.80
C PRO A 456 24.22 -27.15 61.60
N LEU A 457 22.88 -27.09 61.73
CA LEU A 457 22.04 -26.13 62.50
C LEU A 457 21.65 -26.62 63.92
N PRO A 458 21.20 -25.70 64.82
CA PRO A 458 20.02 -25.93 65.68
C PRO A 458 19.02 -24.73 65.71
N SER A 459 18.14 -24.61 66.72
CA SER A 459 16.88 -23.81 66.64
C SER A 459 16.24 -23.37 67.98
N SER A 460 15.13 -22.59 67.93
CA SER A 460 14.09 -22.34 68.98
C SER A 460 14.40 -21.34 70.12
N ALA A 461 13.46 -20.76 70.89
CA ALA A 461 11.98 -20.85 71.02
C ALA A 461 11.39 -19.43 71.37
N ASP A 462 10.17 -19.11 71.86
CA ASP A 462 8.90 -19.77 72.29
C ASP A 462 7.75 -18.70 72.32
N GLY A 463 6.47 -19.07 72.61
CA GLY A 463 5.44 -18.14 73.17
C GLY A 463 3.95 -18.39 72.82
N THR A 464 3.09 -18.68 73.80
CA THR A 464 1.60 -18.81 73.74
C THR A 464 0.95 -18.19 75.02
N PRO A 465 -0.39 -18.06 75.25
CA PRO A 465 -1.61 -18.71 74.68
C PRO A 465 -2.73 -17.67 74.25
N ARG A 466 -4.06 -17.91 74.10
CA ARG A 466 -5.02 -18.80 74.80
C ARG A 466 -6.46 -18.87 74.17
N GLY A 467 -6.98 -20.08 73.91
CA GLY A 467 -8.43 -20.45 73.81
C GLY A 467 -9.26 -20.02 72.58
N GLY A 468 -10.24 -20.79 72.08
CA GLY A 468 -10.62 -22.20 72.36
C GLY A 468 -11.97 -22.66 71.75
N VAL A 469 -12.28 -23.97 71.88
CA VAL A 469 -13.60 -24.65 71.70
C VAL A 469 -14.07 -25.07 70.28
N ASN A 470 -13.86 -26.36 69.94
CA ASN A 470 -14.80 -27.40 69.43
C ASN A 470 -15.74 -27.18 68.19
N GLU A 471 -16.11 -28.20 67.36
CA GLU A 471 -15.70 -29.62 67.20
C GLU A 471 -16.22 -30.26 65.87
N LYS A 472 -15.80 -31.52 65.60
CA LYS A 472 -16.43 -32.60 64.78
C LYS A 472 -16.29 -32.65 63.22
N LYS A 473 -15.66 -33.76 62.77
CA LYS A 473 -15.93 -34.53 61.53
C LYS A 473 -16.87 -35.73 61.87
N PRO A 474 -17.54 -36.43 60.93
CA PRO A 474 -16.98 -37.38 59.92
C PRO A 474 -17.32 -36.97 58.47
N LYS A 475 -16.76 -37.48 57.35
CA LYS A 475 -15.93 -38.65 56.96
C LYS A 475 -16.71 -39.82 56.29
N GLU A 476 -16.49 -39.96 54.97
CA GLU A 476 -16.77 -41.09 54.05
C GLU A 476 -18.23 -41.58 53.82
N ASP A 477 -18.59 -41.73 52.54
CA ASP A 477 -19.46 -42.79 52.00
C ASP A 477 -19.23 -42.93 50.47
N LEU A 478 -19.73 -44.00 49.85
CA LEU A 478 -19.37 -44.46 48.49
C LEU A 478 -20.61 -44.96 47.71
N GLU A 479 -20.59 -44.83 46.37
CA GLU A 479 -21.67 -45.22 45.42
C GLU A 479 -22.95 -44.33 45.54
N LEU A 480 -23.71 -44.00 44.48
CA LEU A 480 -24.16 -44.79 43.32
C LEU A 480 -24.20 -43.96 42.00
N GLN A 481 -24.44 -44.63 40.86
CA GLN A 481 -24.57 -44.00 39.53
C GLN A 481 -26.01 -43.57 39.20
N ALA A 482 -26.19 -42.41 38.53
CA ALA A 482 -27.38 -42.14 37.70
C ALA A 482 -27.14 -41.03 36.63
N LEU A 483 -27.01 -41.45 35.37
CA LEU A 483 -27.38 -40.76 34.12
C LEU A 483 -27.19 -39.23 33.99
N SER A 484 -26.27 -38.83 33.10
CA SER A 484 -26.37 -37.58 32.32
C SER A 484 -25.66 -37.78 30.96
N PRO A 485 -26.22 -37.32 29.83
CA PRO A 485 -25.65 -37.56 28.50
C PRO A 485 -24.41 -36.70 28.22
N LEU A 486 -23.52 -37.19 27.34
CA LEU A 486 -22.33 -36.46 26.92
C LEU A 486 -22.70 -35.18 26.16
N SER A 487 -22.34 -34.03 26.72
CA SER A 487 -22.11 -32.80 25.97
C SER A 487 -20.61 -32.52 25.93
N THR A 488 -19.93 -33.01 24.90
CA THR A 488 -18.50 -32.75 24.68
C THR A 488 -18.27 -31.34 24.13
N THR A 489 -18.60 -30.32 24.94
CA THR A 489 -18.16 -28.95 24.71
C THR A 489 -16.64 -28.91 24.83
N SER A 490 -15.96 -28.90 23.69
CA SER A 490 -14.50 -28.68 23.64
C SER A 490 -14.21 -27.28 24.18
N GLY A 491 -13.76 -27.23 25.44
CA GLY A 491 -13.56 -25.98 26.15
C GLY A 491 -12.39 -25.20 25.58
N LYS A 492 -12.67 -24.17 24.76
CA LYS A 492 -11.70 -23.12 24.44
C LYS A 492 -11.16 -22.56 25.75
N GLN A 493 -9.88 -22.82 26.04
CA GLN A 493 -9.25 -22.30 27.25
C GLN A 493 -9.34 -20.76 27.28
N PRO A 494 -9.51 -20.14 28.46
CA PRO A 494 -9.54 -18.69 28.58
C PRO A 494 -8.18 -18.11 28.16
N GLN A 495 -8.14 -17.55 26.95
CA GLN A 495 -6.96 -16.96 26.35
C GLN A 495 -6.48 -15.79 27.21
N LYS A 496 -5.23 -15.83 27.69
CA LYS A 496 -4.68 -14.80 28.57
C LYS A 496 -4.70 -13.43 27.89
N GLU A 497 -5.11 -12.39 28.63
CA GLU A 497 -5.22 -11.03 28.11
C GLU A 497 -3.85 -10.38 27.88
N ASN A 498 -3.24 -10.70 26.74
CA ASN A 498 -2.04 -10.01 26.26
C ASN A 498 -2.40 -8.59 25.80
N LEU A 499 -1.43 -7.65 25.80
CA LEU A 499 -1.63 -6.26 25.37
C LEU A 499 -2.26 -6.15 23.97
N ALA A 500 -1.92 -7.04 23.04
CA ALA A 500 -2.54 -7.11 21.71
C ALA A 500 -4.05 -7.38 21.76
N SER A 501 -4.52 -8.21 22.70
CA SER A 501 -5.96 -8.49 22.88
C SER A 501 -6.71 -7.30 23.48
N LEU A 502 -6.08 -6.54 24.38
CA LEU A 502 -6.63 -5.31 24.93
C LEU A 502 -6.70 -4.21 23.85
N ALA A 503 -5.65 -4.08 23.01
CA ALA A 503 -5.64 -3.18 21.87
C ALA A 503 -6.73 -3.55 20.84
N ALA A 504 -6.88 -4.83 20.50
CA ALA A 504 -7.93 -5.31 19.60
C ALA A 504 -9.35 -5.04 20.15
N LYS A 505 -9.58 -5.28 21.45
CA LYS A 505 -10.85 -4.94 22.12
C LYS A 505 -11.13 -3.44 22.08
N ALA A 506 -10.13 -2.60 22.40
CA ALA A 506 -10.27 -1.14 22.36
C ALA A 506 -10.49 -0.62 20.93
N TYR A 507 -9.84 -1.22 19.93
CA TYR A 507 -10.01 -0.89 18.52
C TYR A 507 -11.42 -1.25 18.00
N SER A 508 -11.89 -2.48 18.25
CA SER A 508 -13.25 -2.91 17.90
C SER A 508 -14.31 -2.03 18.59
N TRP A 509 -14.15 -1.75 19.88
CA TRP A 509 -15.01 -0.81 20.62
C TRP A 509 -14.99 0.60 20.01
N SER A 510 -13.83 1.07 19.55
CA SER A 510 -13.69 2.36 18.87
C SER A 510 -14.46 2.36 17.54
N GLN A 511 -14.26 1.37 16.68
CA GLN A 511 -14.97 1.23 15.40
C GLN A 511 -16.50 1.21 15.57
N GLU A 512 -17.02 0.52 16.59
CA GLU A 512 -18.47 0.49 16.85
C GLU A 512 -19.02 1.80 17.41
N THR A 513 -18.21 2.55 18.18
CA THR A 513 -18.67 3.73 18.94
C THR A 513 -18.45 5.03 18.18
N PHE A 514 -17.42 5.11 17.35
CA PHE A 514 -16.99 6.30 16.62
C PHE A 514 -16.60 5.96 15.17
N PRO A 515 -17.43 5.25 14.39
CA PRO A 515 -17.05 4.65 13.11
C PRO A 515 -16.36 5.63 12.15
N THR A 516 -16.87 6.85 12.00
CA THR A 516 -16.24 7.91 11.21
C THR A 516 -14.84 8.24 11.73
N ALA A 517 -14.68 8.60 13.01
CA ALA A 517 -13.38 8.97 13.57
C ALA A 517 -12.36 7.82 13.51
N THR A 518 -12.78 6.58 13.75
CA THR A 518 -11.89 5.42 13.68
C THR A 518 -11.47 5.09 12.24
N VAL A 519 -12.37 5.23 11.25
CA VAL A 519 -12.02 5.14 9.83
C VAL A 519 -11.04 6.25 9.44
N VAL A 520 -11.31 7.50 9.81
CA VAL A 520 -10.40 8.61 9.48
C VAL A 520 -9.00 8.42 10.09
N VAL A 521 -8.93 8.03 11.37
CA VAL A 521 -7.65 7.77 12.07
C VAL A 521 -6.91 6.56 11.50
N THR A 522 -7.60 5.52 11.02
CA THR A 522 -6.93 4.35 10.40
C THR A 522 -6.51 4.56 8.95
N HIS A 523 -7.18 5.47 8.24
CA HIS A 523 -6.80 5.88 6.89
C HIS A 523 -5.82 7.07 6.84
N LEU A 524 -5.58 7.77 7.97
CA LEU A 524 -4.55 8.79 8.05
C LEU A 524 -3.16 8.20 7.73
N PRO A 525 -2.34 8.87 6.90
CA PRO A 525 -1.04 8.38 6.48
C PRO A 525 0.04 8.58 7.56
N PHE A 526 -0.17 8.09 8.78
CA PHE A 526 0.82 8.17 9.88
C PHE A 526 2.16 7.53 9.50
N ALA A 527 2.16 6.50 8.64
CA ALA A 527 3.35 5.89 8.08
C ALA A 527 4.21 6.86 7.22
N LEU A 528 3.61 7.92 6.64
CA LEU A 528 4.35 8.93 5.90
C LEU A 528 5.29 9.72 6.81
N ILE A 529 4.93 9.97 8.08
CA ILE A 529 5.70 10.85 8.97
C ILE A 529 7.15 10.36 9.16
N PRO A 530 7.43 9.14 9.66
CA PRO A 530 8.80 8.66 9.80
C PRO A 530 9.51 8.49 8.45
N PHE A 531 8.79 8.11 7.39
CA PHE A 531 9.37 8.02 6.04
C PHE A 531 9.82 9.39 5.52
N ALA A 532 8.98 10.42 5.61
CA ALA A 532 9.27 11.75 5.07
C ALA A 532 10.39 12.42 5.86
N LEU A 533 10.34 12.36 7.20
CA LEU A 533 11.42 12.86 8.05
C LEU A 533 12.75 12.15 7.75
N SER A 534 12.75 10.83 7.59
CA SER A 534 13.99 10.11 7.23
C SER A 534 14.46 10.42 5.80
N MET A 535 13.55 10.59 4.83
CA MET A 535 13.93 11.07 3.48
C MET A 535 14.51 12.49 3.51
N PHE A 536 14.07 13.37 4.43
CA PHE A 536 14.70 14.67 4.66
C PHE A 536 16.10 14.53 5.24
N VAL A 537 16.31 13.66 6.23
CA VAL A 537 17.64 13.36 6.80
C VAL A 537 18.59 12.76 5.75
N LEU A 538 18.13 11.80 4.93
CA LEU A 538 18.90 11.25 3.81
C LEU A 538 19.29 12.32 2.78
N VAL A 539 18.40 13.25 2.42
CA VAL A 539 18.78 14.34 1.50
C VAL A 539 19.72 15.34 2.17
N GLN A 540 19.56 15.65 3.46
CA GLN A 540 20.52 16.50 4.18
C GLN A 540 21.91 15.84 4.26
N ALA A 541 21.98 14.52 4.37
CA ALA A 541 23.24 13.78 4.21
C ALA A 541 23.86 13.97 2.82
N LEU A 542 23.07 13.96 1.74
CA LEU A 542 23.55 14.28 0.39
C LEU A 542 24.02 15.74 0.26
N VAL A 543 23.48 16.67 1.05
CA VAL A 543 23.95 18.07 1.13
C VAL A 543 25.29 18.15 1.88
N THR A 544 25.43 17.55 3.07
CA THR A 544 26.67 17.63 3.86
C THR A 544 27.83 16.84 3.26
N LYS A 545 27.54 15.81 2.45
CA LYS A 545 28.55 15.03 1.71
C LYS A 545 28.84 15.55 0.30
N GLY A 546 28.28 16.70 -0.10
CA GLY A 546 28.61 17.38 -1.36
C GLY A 546 27.91 16.85 -2.63
N TRP A 547 27.07 15.81 -2.52
CA TRP A 547 26.41 15.19 -3.68
C TRP A 547 25.40 16.11 -4.35
N VAL A 548 24.64 16.90 -3.57
CA VAL A 548 23.68 17.87 -4.12
C VAL A 548 24.38 18.93 -4.97
N GLN A 549 25.59 19.35 -4.58
CA GLN A 549 26.42 20.32 -5.28
C GLN A 549 27.00 19.73 -6.58
N VAL A 550 27.37 18.44 -6.59
CA VAL A 550 27.75 17.71 -7.82
C VAL A 550 26.56 17.61 -8.79
N PHE A 551 25.36 17.29 -8.30
CA PHE A 551 24.15 17.26 -9.13
C PHE A 551 23.79 18.67 -9.66
N ALA A 552 23.93 19.71 -8.83
CA ALA A 552 23.72 21.10 -9.24
C ALA A 552 24.72 21.57 -10.31
N TYR A 553 25.98 21.16 -10.24
CA TYR A 553 26.98 21.45 -11.28
C TYR A 553 26.68 20.75 -12.62
N GLY A 554 26.17 19.50 -12.56
CA GLY A 554 25.68 18.78 -13.74
C GLY A 554 24.43 19.43 -14.35
N TRP A 555 23.49 19.84 -13.50
CA TRP A 555 22.30 20.60 -13.89
C TRP A 555 22.66 21.95 -14.53
N ASP A 556 23.65 22.65 -13.97
CA ASP A 556 24.14 23.92 -14.50
C ASP A 556 24.68 23.81 -15.93
N HIS A 557 25.45 22.74 -16.21
CA HIS A 557 25.91 22.41 -17.55
C HIS A 557 24.75 22.09 -18.50
N TRP A 558 23.75 21.34 -18.03
CA TRP A 558 22.55 21.02 -18.82
C TRP A 558 21.78 22.29 -19.21
N VAL A 559 21.47 23.17 -18.25
CA VAL A 559 20.76 24.42 -18.51
C VAL A 559 21.57 25.35 -19.41
N THR A 560 22.89 25.45 -19.21
CA THR A 560 23.78 26.26 -20.07
C THR A 560 23.80 25.78 -21.52
N LYS A 561 23.63 24.48 -21.77
CA LYS A 561 23.61 23.91 -23.13
C LYS A 561 22.24 23.90 -23.79
N THR A 562 21.14 23.97 -23.02
CA THR A 562 19.78 23.71 -23.52
C THR A 562 18.77 24.84 -23.28
N GLY A 563 19.14 25.86 -22.50
CA GLY A 563 18.33 27.04 -22.21
C GLY A 563 17.02 26.73 -21.47
N THR A 564 16.10 27.69 -21.45
CA THR A 564 14.78 27.59 -20.78
C THR A 564 13.98 26.35 -21.22
N VAL A 565 13.97 26.05 -22.52
CA VAL A 565 13.19 24.92 -23.07
C VAL A 565 13.72 23.58 -22.54
N GLY A 566 15.04 23.42 -22.49
CA GLY A 566 15.67 22.22 -21.94
C GLY A 566 15.72 22.20 -20.40
N SER A 567 15.67 23.34 -19.72
CA SER A 567 15.51 23.36 -18.26
C SER A 567 14.11 22.90 -17.85
N ILE A 568 13.07 23.33 -18.55
CA ILE A 568 11.69 22.83 -18.39
C ILE A 568 11.65 21.33 -18.74
N GLY A 569 11.92 20.96 -19.99
CA GLY A 569 11.79 19.57 -20.45
C GLY A 569 12.67 18.59 -19.66
N GLY A 570 13.91 19.00 -19.33
CA GLY A 570 14.85 18.21 -18.55
C GLY A 570 14.42 18.04 -17.09
N MET A 571 13.93 19.09 -16.43
CA MET A 571 13.49 18.99 -15.03
C MET A 571 12.19 18.21 -14.89
N GLY A 572 11.26 18.38 -15.83
CA GLY A 572 10.05 17.56 -15.91
C GLY A 572 10.37 16.07 -16.09
N PHE A 573 11.26 15.73 -17.02
CA PHE A 573 11.73 14.36 -17.25
C PHE A 573 12.45 13.78 -16.02
N LEU A 574 13.42 14.52 -15.47
CA LEU A 574 14.20 14.11 -14.31
C LEU A 574 13.31 13.83 -13.10
N SER A 575 12.33 14.70 -12.85
CA SER A 575 11.34 14.53 -11.78
C SER A 575 10.53 13.25 -11.95
N VAL A 576 9.97 12.99 -13.14
CA VAL A 576 9.18 11.78 -13.40
C VAL A 576 10.01 10.50 -13.23
N ILE A 577 11.25 10.49 -13.74
CA ILE A 577 12.14 9.33 -13.57
C ILE A 577 12.47 9.13 -12.09
N LEU A 578 12.93 10.17 -11.38
CA LEU A 578 13.34 10.05 -9.98
C LEU A 578 12.20 9.65 -9.04
N CYS A 579 10.93 9.99 -9.33
CA CYS A 579 9.79 9.52 -8.53
C CYS A 579 9.80 8.00 -8.31
N ASN A 580 10.27 7.23 -9.30
CA ASN A 580 10.32 5.76 -9.25
C ASN A 580 11.45 5.20 -8.37
N PHE A 581 12.46 6.00 -8.02
CA PHE A 581 13.71 5.54 -7.42
C PHE A 581 14.13 6.30 -6.14
N ALA A 582 13.88 7.60 -6.05
CA ALA A 582 14.23 8.45 -4.90
C ALA A 582 13.18 8.34 -3.76
N GLY A 583 12.89 7.10 -3.35
CA GLY A 583 11.88 6.75 -2.34
C GLY A 583 10.44 6.86 -2.85
N THR A 584 10.01 8.08 -3.19
CA THR A 584 8.71 8.45 -3.78
C THR A 584 8.82 9.80 -4.50
N ASN A 585 7.72 10.31 -5.05
CA ASN A 585 7.58 11.72 -5.42
C ASN A 585 7.95 12.73 -4.31
N ILE A 586 7.74 12.40 -3.03
CA ILE A 586 8.13 13.26 -1.90
C ILE A 586 9.66 13.34 -1.79
N GLY A 587 10.35 12.21 -1.74
CA GLY A 587 11.82 12.18 -1.70
C GLY A 587 12.46 12.84 -2.93
N THR A 588 11.84 12.67 -4.10
CA THR A 588 12.22 13.36 -5.34
C THR A 588 12.10 14.88 -5.23
N THR A 589 10.98 15.38 -4.68
CA THR A 589 10.77 16.82 -4.51
C THR A 589 11.78 17.41 -3.55
N ILE A 590 12.08 16.73 -2.42
CA ILE A 590 13.08 17.17 -1.44
C ILE A 590 14.46 17.26 -2.12
N LEU A 591 14.89 16.20 -2.81
CA LEU A 591 16.19 16.15 -3.49
C LEU A 591 16.33 17.24 -4.56
N LEU A 592 15.36 17.33 -5.48
CA LEU A 592 15.43 18.29 -6.59
C LEU A 592 15.28 19.74 -6.12
N SER A 593 14.50 20.01 -5.06
CA SER A 593 14.45 21.35 -4.45
C SER A 593 15.83 21.78 -3.95
N ARG A 594 16.54 20.88 -3.25
CA ARG A 594 17.92 21.13 -2.77
C ARG A 594 18.91 21.30 -3.92
N VAL A 595 18.76 20.56 -5.02
CA VAL A 595 19.60 20.72 -6.23
C VAL A 595 19.37 22.08 -6.91
N ILE A 596 18.13 22.56 -7.01
CA ILE A 596 17.82 23.89 -7.57
C ILE A 596 18.33 25.00 -6.63
N GLN A 597 18.16 24.88 -5.31
CA GLN A 597 18.73 25.81 -4.32
C GLN A 597 20.27 25.87 -4.42
N ALA A 598 20.96 24.74 -4.57
CA ALA A 598 22.41 24.69 -4.74
C ALA A 598 22.86 25.25 -6.10
N TRP A 599 22.08 25.03 -7.16
CA TRP A 599 22.34 25.59 -8.50
C TRP A 599 22.27 27.12 -8.50
N ALA A 600 21.26 27.69 -7.83
CA ALA A 600 21.16 29.14 -7.58
C ALA A 600 22.42 29.68 -6.87
N ALA A 601 22.81 29.08 -5.74
CA ALA A 601 23.99 29.50 -4.98
C ALA A 601 25.31 29.43 -5.79
N ILE A 602 25.46 28.43 -6.67
CA ILE A 602 26.61 28.32 -7.60
C ILE A 602 26.60 29.47 -8.62
N ARG A 603 25.43 29.85 -9.14
CA ARG A 603 25.28 30.93 -10.12
C ARG A 603 25.49 32.32 -9.52
N ASP A 604 24.95 32.54 -8.33
CA ASP A 604 25.08 33.81 -7.61
C ASP A 604 26.55 34.05 -7.20
N SER A 605 27.22 33.04 -6.63
CA SER A 605 28.66 33.12 -6.32
C SER A 605 29.54 33.24 -7.58
N GLY A 606 29.16 32.57 -8.67
CA GLY A 606 29.78 32.72 -9.99
C GLY A 606 29.51 34.07 -10.68
N HIS A 607 28.64 34.93 -10.13
CA HIS A 607 28.20 36.20 -10.72
C HIS A 607 27.57 36.07 -12.13
N VAL A 608 27.01 34.89 -12.46
CA VAL A 608 26.32 34.66 -13.75
C VAL A 608 24.82 34.52 -13.49
N PRO A 609 24.00 35.56 -13.75
CA PRO A 609 22.59 35.55 -13.36
C PRO A 609 21.80 34.46 -14.08
N ILE A 610 20.91 33.78 -13.35
CA ILE A 610 19.85 32.96 -13.93
C ILE A 610 18.72 33.92 -14.34
N SER A 611 18.22 33.83 -15.57
CA SER A 611 17.03 34.59 -16.01
C SER A 611 15.79 34.12 -15.24
N ASP A 612 14.89 35.03 -14.84
CA ASP A 612 13.61 34.74 -14.17
C ASP A 612 12.84 33.61 -14.89
N ARG A 613 12.72 33.72 -16.21
CA ARG A 613 12.09 32.72 -17.08
C ARG A 613 12.64 31.29 -16.88
N THR A 614 13.97 31.15 -16.82
CA THR A 614 14.64 29.84 -16.70
C THR A 614 14.61 29.30 -15.26
N PHE A 615 14.66 30.17 -14.25
CA PHE A 615 14.52 29.76 -12.86
C PHE A 615 13.10 29.22 -12.59
N TRP A 616 12.07 30.04 -12.83
CA TRP A 616 10.69 29.65 -12.57
C TRP A 616 10.17 28.55 -13.50
N GLY A 617 10.59 28.55 -14.77
CA GLY A 617 10.32 27.41 -15.66
C GLY A 617 10.86 26.09 -15.11
N THR A 618 12.05 26.09 -14.50
CA THR A 618 12.62 24.91 -13.83
C THR A 618 11.79 24.52 -12.60
N VAL A 619 11.45 25.48 -11.72
CA VAL A 619 10.69 25.22 -10.49
C VAL A 619 9.27 24.70 -10.77
N TYR A 620 8.52 25.33 -11.67
CA TYR A 620 7.17 24.86 -12.01
C TYR A 620 7.18 23.58 -12.86
N SER A 621 8.23 23.32 -13.66
CA SER A 621 8.34 22.03 -14.35
C SER A 621 8.73 20.89 -13.41
N MET A 622 9.43 21.18 -12.31
CA MET A 622 9.57 20.23 -11.20
C MET A 622 8.21 19.95 -10.56
N ALA A 623 7.41 20.99 -10.29
CA ALA A 623 6.06 20.85 -9.72
C ALA A 623 5.16 19.93 -10.56
N LEU A 624 5.10 20.14 -11.89
CA LEU A 624 4.41 19.24 -12.82
C LEU A 624 4.99 17.82 -12.76
N GLY A 625 6.31 17.69 -12.86
CA GLY A 625 7.00 16.41 -12.94
C GLY A 625 6.88 15.54 -11.69
N VAL A 626 6.83 16.11 -10.48
CA VAL A 626 6.66 15.33 -9.23
C VAL A 626 5.21 14.95 -8.95
N ASN A 627 4.24 15.76 -9.38
CA ASN A 627 2.82 15.38 -9.32
C ASN A 627 2.50 14.31 -10.37
N TYR A 628 2.95 14.49 -11.61
CA TYR A 628 2.64 13.52 -12.66
C TYR A 628 3.49 12.25 -12.51
N GLY A 629 4.73 12.36 -12.01
CA GLY A 629 5.58 11.22 -11.65
C GLY A 629 4.92 10.27 -10.63
N ALA A 630 4.02 10.77 -9.79
CA ALA A 630 3.25 9.97 -8.83
C ALA A 630 2.41 8.85 -9.48
N PHE A 631 2.01 8.99 -10.74
CA PHE A 631 1.27 7.98 -11.51
C PHE A 631 2.09 7.30 -12.62
N SER A 632 3.43 7.38 -12.57
CA SER A 632 4.33 6.84 -13.60
C SER A 632 4.49 5.30 -13.55
N THR A 633 5.71 4.78 -13.66
CA THR A 633 5.97 3.37 -13.99
C THR A 633 5.99 2.40 -12.82
N ALA A 634 6.13 2.86 -11.58
CA ALA A 634 6.20 2.02 -10.38
C ALA A 634 5.12 2.40 -9.36
N PHE A 635 4.54 1.40 -8.68
CA PHE A 635 3.59 1.64 -7.58
C PHE A 635 4.21 2.47 -6.44
N SER A 636 5.51 2.31 -6.20
CA SER A 636 6.29 3.07 -5.22
C SER A 636 6.53 4.54 -5.62
N ALA A 637 6.14 4.96 -6.82
CA ALA A 637 6.32 6.36 -7.24
C ALA A 637 5.50 7.35 -6.40
N SER A 638 4.47 6.87 -5.69
CA SER A 638 3.74 7.62 -4.66
C SER A 638 3.11 6.67 -3.64
N LEU A 639 2.85 7.15 -2.41
CA LEU A 639 2.05 6.37 -1.45
C LEU A 639 0.63 6.11 -1.97
N ALA A 640 0.08 7.04 -2.74
CA ALA A 640 -1.18 6.88 -3.46
C ALA A 640 -1.16 5.67 -4.42
N GLY A 641 -0.04 5.41 -5.11
CA GLY A 641 0.12 4.24 -5.99
C GLY A 641 0.16 2.90 -5.25
N LEU A 642 0.75 2.86 -4.05
CA LEU A 642 0.71 1.69 -3.17
C LEU A 642 -0.71 1.44 -2.64
N LEU A 643 -1.37 2.49 -2.12
CA LEU A 643 -2.74 2.44 -1.65
C LEU A 643 -3.74 2.00 -2.74
N TRP A 644 -3.60 2.55 -3.95
CA TRP A 644 -4.40 2.21 -5.13
C TRP A 644 -4.33 0.72 -5.46
N ARG A 645 -3.11 0.17 -5.55
CA ARG A 645 -2.85 -1.25 -5.81
C ARG A 645 -3.52 -2.14 -4.76
N ASP A 646 -3.47 -1.73 -3.50
CA ASP A 646 -3.97 -2.52 -2.37
C ASP A 646 -5.49 -2.48 -2.26
N ILE A 647 -6.14 -1.37 -2.62
CA ILE A 647 -7.60 -1.29 -2.80
C ILE A 647 -8.05 -2.23 -3.93
N LEU A 648 -7.34 -2.23 -5.07
CA LEU A 648 -7.68 -3.12 -6.18
C LEU A 648 -7.48 -4.59 -5.84
N PHE A 649 -6.41 -4.93 -5.10
CA PHE A 649 -6.21 -6.29 -4.61
C PHE A 649 -7.40 -6.76 -3.75
N ARG A 650 -7.88 -5.92 -2.81
CA ARG A 650 -9.07 -6.18 -1.97
C ARG A 650 -10.40 -6.24 -2.76
N LYS A 651 -10.40 -5.87 -4.04
CA LYS A 651 -11.53 -6.06 -4.97
C LYS A 651 -11.22 -7.09 -6.06
N HIS A 652 -10.25 -7.97 -5.79
CA HIS A 652 -9.76 -9.07 -6.64
C HIS A 652 -9.18 -8.64 -8.00
N ILE A 653 -8.97 -7.34 -8.22
CA ILE A 653 -8.36 -6.77 -9.42
C ILE A 653 -6.84 -6.77 -9.22
N ARG A 654 -6.19 -7.86 -9.68
CA ARG A 654 -4.72 -8.00 -9.60
C ARG A 654 -4.05 -7.32 -10.79
N VAL A 655 -3.41 -6.16 -10.56
CA VAL A 655 -2.59 -5.45 -11.55
C VAL A 655 -1.11 -5.76 -11.31
N SER A 656 -0.41 -6.26 -12.32
CA SER A 656 1.04 -6.53 -12.20
C SER A 656 1.88 -5.26 -12.40
N SER A 657 3.09 -5.19 -11.83
CA SER A 657 3.96 -4.00 -11.98
C SER A 657 4.33 -3.71 -13.45
N LEU A 658 4.52 -4.76 -14.26
CA LEU A 658 4.81 -4.62 -15.70
C LEU A 658 3.59 -4.11 -16.48
N GLU A 659 2.39 -4.51 -16.09
CA GLU A 659 1.13 -4.02 -16.66
C GLU A 659 0.88 -2.56 -16.27
N PHE A 660 1.06 -2.21 -15.00
CA PHE A 660 0.98 -0.84 -14.50
C PHE A 660 1.94 0.08 -15.26
N ALA A 661 3.22 -0.32 -15.37
CA ALA A 661 4.20 0.40 -16.17
C ALA A 661 3.78 0.54 -17.65
N ARG A 662 3.30 -0.55 -18.28
CA ARG A 662 2.89 -0.55 -19.70
C ARG A 662 1.70 0.35 -19.97
N VAL A 663 0.70 0.40 -19.08
CA VAL A 663 -0.48 1.25 -19.23
C VAL A 663 -0.15 2.71 -18.92
N ASN A 664 0.63 2.98 -17.86
CA ASN A 664 0.92 4.34 -17.44
C ASN A 664 1.97 5.03 -18.32
N LEU A 665 2.97 4.32 -18.87
CA LEU A 665 4.04 4.90 -19.68
C LEU A 665 3.55 5.81 -20.84
N PRO A 666 2.57 5.42 -21.68
CA PRO A 666 2.01 6.32 -22.69
C PRO A 666 1.22 7.49 -22.07
N ILE A 667 0.51 7.26 -20.96
CA ILE A 667 -0.26 8.32 -20.27
C ILE A 667 0.68 9.40 -19.73
N ILE A 668 1.75 9.02 -19.02
CA ILE A 668 2.72 9.97 -18.46
C ILE A 668 3.54 10.66 -19.54
N ALA A 669 3.93 9.97 -20.61
CA ALA A 669 4.64 10.57 -21.73
C ALA A 669 3.81 11.66 -22.42
N ILE A 670 2.52 11.39 -22.68
CA ILE A 670 1.60 12.37 -23.27
C ILE A 670 1.32 13.51 -22.29
N ALA A 671 1.01 13.22 -21.03
CA ALA A 671 0.72 14.23 -20.01
C ALA A 671 1.91 15.19 -19.78
N MET A 672 3.13 14.68 -19.67
CA MET A 672 4.33 15.52 -19.55
C MET A 672 4.62 16.32 -20.82
N THR A 673 4.44 15.72 -22.00
CA THR A 673 4.67 16.44 -23.27
C THR A 673 3.73 17.64 -23.39
N ILE A 674 2.44 17.48 -23.02
CA ILE A 674 1.48 18.58 -23.01
C ILE A 674 1.83 19.59 -21.91
N GLY A 675 2.01 19.13 -20.66
CA GLY A 675 2.25 20.01 -19.51
C GLY A 675 3.51 20.87 -19.67
N SER A 676 4.63 20.27 -20.10
CA SER A 676 5.85 21.01 -20.39
C SER A 676 5.72 21.93 -21.61
N ALA A 677 5.01 21.55 -22.67
CA ALA A 677 4.80 22.41 -23.83
C ALA A 677 3.93 23.65 -23.51
N VAL A 678 2.87 23.46 -22.70
CA VAL A 678 2.03 24.57 -22.22
C VAL A 678 2.82 25.47 -21.26
N LEU A 679 3.57 24.89 -20.32
CA LEU A 679 4.41 25.65 -19.39
C LEU A 679 5.49 26.44 -20.15
N ILE A 680 6.10 25.90 -21.20
CA ILE A 680 7.01 26.66 -22.08
C ILE A 680 6.28 27.87 -22.69
N GLY A 681 5.09 27.68 -23.26
CA GLY A 681 4.30 28.77 -23.85
C GLY A 681 4.00 29.87 -22.83
N GLU A 682 3.50 29.48 -21.65
CA GLU A 682 3.17 30.39 -20.55
C GLU A 682 4.40 31.16 -20.04
N ILE A 683 5.49 30.45 -19.74
CA ILE A 683 6.72 31.03 -19.19
C ILE A 683 7.38 32.00 -20.19
N TYR A 684 7.27 31.76 -21.51
CA TYR A 684 7.71 32.71 -22.53
C TYR A 684 6.80 33.95 -22.66
N ILE A 685 5.51 33.84 -22.33
CA ILE A 685 4.55 34.97 -22.35
C ILE A 685 4.65 35.80 -21.07
N MET A 686 4.78 35.15 -19.91
CA MET A 686 4.66 35.80 -18.59
C MET A 686 5.99 36.20 -17.96
N ARG A 687 7.12 35.56 -18.30
CA ARG A 687 8.42 35.78 -17.63
C ARG A 687 9.50 36.34 -18.56
N HIS A 688 10.35 37.20 -17.99
CA HIS A 688 11.39 37.93 -18.72
C HIS A 688 12.77 37.27 -18.64
N GLU A 689 13.67 37.71 -19.53
CA GLU A 689 15.06 37.23 -19.62
C GLU A 689 16.02 37.93 -18.65
N GLY A 690 15.57 39.01 -17.98
CA GLY A 690 16.29 39.63 -16.87
C GLY A 690 16.50 38.66 -15.71
N ALA A 691 17.48 38.95 -14.84
CA ALA A 691 17.83 38.13 -13.69
C ALA A 691 16.61 37.85 -12.79
N TYR A 692 16.55 36.65 -12.22
CA TYR A 692 15.53 36.28 -11.24
C TYR A 692 15.73 37.04 -9.92
N SER A 693 14.64 37.21 -9.17
CA SER A 693 14.64 37.62 -7.77
C SER A 693 13.67 36.73 -6.99
N LEU A 694 14.01 36.45 -5.74
CA LEU A 694 13.12 35.85 -4.73
C LEU A 694 12.27 36.95 -4.08
#